data_AF-A0A8X8FQF5-F1
#
_entry.id   AF-A0A8X8FQF5-F1
#
_cell.length_a   1.000
_cell.length_b   1.000
_cell.length_c   1.000
_cell.angle_alpha   90.00
_cell.angle_beta   90.00
_cell.angle_gamma   90.00
#
_symmetry.space_group_name_H-M   'P 1'
#
loop_
_entity.id
_entity.type
_entity.pdbx_description
1 polymer ?
#
loop_
_entity_poly.entity_id
_entity_poly.type
_entity_poly.pdbx_seq_one_letter_code
_entity_poly.pdbx_strand_id
1 'polypeptide(L)'
;MPVSNGMARSAQGRDQYLQAQRGRPVSGHLQCVPRQPAGMVWRVANQPWNAHAALAAGTVMLLAGSHLAGAAARISDAPAPSPAIPPLHPGQSAAGIGRRLPHSVGSPSGPSAGATQSDVQQAPALHAFHPALLPQISHPPAELAGQEALLVAEESVGGGRSLLWQGIAAWFADPCTDLDQYANGFWKLQHPAGPVAPSFFSEARKTLQAQMLDNLSHASPDALGAEQALALTWASARDLGGWSWSAFAAQRDEIAALASMDDVMRHICASMLKGQETVLGLERYFRVGVLVVGLALQPAEPAGLHGLPPAHPAVLAHKADIARLLVHTGMPQAEAEQAADGIFDMEAELTRVPMEPMRMGSYSLPQAIHALPGFPWAEVWSALRLDPMTALFTSVETCRSLEGLLSSRSLPEWKAFLRCQQARRMQHLLQTGRQPGQLLHRLEDSRGGRRLLGAWYGSSADPALEARARALFDGVKQVYLEDLAASSLPVEDKSLLQDVLHDASLRWDDGRDMDWSGFEASPSFAINLQRLAGLKVREDIEIIEDPAGASRTGSPAHHLAMGTNVRDGQVFTTPALLGSVQTAATSAEHEWATLGVMLGHELAHLMVDGGTLSAVGEAMMEQENVAIGQRIGGLWSSEPQLDPQRVRGEAACDLRGLSASRRAGEAEAAREGRVFDLRRFFVAAAGLHAANPTAAQLRAKISEDHHPPGPFRAELGRSLKGFDEAFGCEPRPSTPFDRMFTQAAPVRAAAEPNTG
;
A
#
# COMPACT_ATOMS: atom_id res chain seq x y z
N MET A 1 -0.41 20.42 -33.47
CA MET A 1 -1.55 20.16 -32.58
C MET A 1 -0.98 19.90 -31.20
N PRO A 2 -1.35 20.65 -30.15
CA PRO A 2 -0.86 20.37 -28.80
C PRO A 2 -1.78 19.35 -28.13
N VAL A 3 -1.20 18.27 -27.63
CA VAL A 3 -1.89 17.23 -26.85
C VAL A 3 -1.91 17.69 -25.39
N SER A 4 -3.11 17.82 -24.83
CA SER A 4 -3.34 18.16 -23.42
C SER A 4 -2.92 16.98 -22.52
N ASN A 5 -1.99 17.23 -21.60
CA ASN A 5 -1.58 16.29 -20.56
C ASN A 5 -2.50 16.46 -19.35
N GLY A 6 -3.54 15.62 -19.26
CA GLY A 6 -4.34 15.44 -18.06
C GLY A 6 -4.53 13.95 -17.78
N MET A 7 -3.70 13.38 -16.91
CA MET A 7 -3.94 12.06 -16.31
C MET A 7 -3.75 12.20 -14.80
N ALA A 8 -4.87 12.07 -14.06
CA ALA A 8 -4.89 11.95 -12.62
C ALA A 8 -4.16 10.66 -12.20
N ARG A 9 -3.24 10.79 -11.24
CA ARG A 9 -2.43 9.69 -10.71
C ARG A 9 -3.13 9.10 -9.48
N SER A 10 -3.75 7.94 -9.63
CA SER A 10 -3.98 7.02 -8.51
C SER A 10 -2.71 6.19 -8.32
N ALA A 11 -1.87 6.58 -7.37
CA ALA A 11 -0.63 5.87 -7.05
C ALA A 11 -0.91 4.75 -6.04
N GLN A 12 -0.96 3.50 -6.53
CA GLN A 12 -0.77 2.33 -5.68
C GLN A 12 0.65 2.35 -5.09
N GLY A 13 0.72 2.06 -3.78
CA GLY A 13 1.89 2.26 -2.93
C GLY A 13 3.19 1.68 -3.47
N ARG A 14 4.23 2.52 -3.45
CA ARG A 14 5.63 2.15 -3.46
C ARG A 14 6.34 3.04 -2.43
N ASP A 15 6.77 2.46 -1.32
CA ASP A 15 7.66 3.11 -0.36
C ASP A 15 9.01 3.39 -1.04
N GLN A 16 9.34 4.66 -1.27
CA GLN A 16 10.68 5.09 -1.63
C GLN A 16 11.35 5.77 -0.44
N TYR A 17 12.27 5.05 0.19
CA TYR A 17 13.24 5.58 1.14
C TYR A 17 14.25 6.47 0.43
N LEU A 18 14.30 7.78 0.69
CA LEU A 18 15.49 8.59 0.44
C LEU A 18 15.74 9.67 1.51
N GLN A 19 17.03 9.83 1.80
CA GLN A 19 17.65 10.60 2.87
C GLN A 19 17.54 12.13 2.66
N ALA A 20 17.09 12.85 3.69
CA ALA A 20 17.12 14.31 3.71
C ALA A 20 18.47 14.85 4.20
N GLN A 21 19.16 15.61 3.35
CA GLN A 21 20.28 16.47 3.75
C GLN A 21 19.73 17.79 4.33
N ARG A 22 20.28 18.17 5.50
CA ARG A 22 19.90 19.37 6.27
C ARG A 22 20.43 20.66 5.63
N GLY A 23 19.56 21.65 5.44
CA GLY A 23 19.89 23.05 5.19
C GLY A 23 19.17 23.98 6.18
N ARG A 24 19.87 25.01 6.67
CA ARG A 24 19.59 25.86 7.85
C ARG A 24 18.43 26.88 7.70
N PRO A 25 17.88 27.42 8.81
CA PRO A 25 16.71 28.30 8.81
C PRO A 25 17.06 29.77 8.47
N VAL A 26 16.14 30.44 7.79
CA VAL A 26 16.12 31.90 7.61
C VAL A 26 15.09 32.49 8.57
N SER A 27 15.55 33.40 9.42
CA SER A 27 14.75 34.15 10.39
C SER A 27 13.89 35.21 9.70
N GLY A 28 12.58 35.25 10.01
CA GLY A 28 11.66 36.29 9.54
C GLY A 28 10.69 36.71 10.65
N HIS A 29 10.69 38.01 10.93
CA HIS A 29 10.10 38.76 12.04
C HIS A 29 8.66 38.43 12.52
N LEU A 30 8.52 38.44 13.85
CA LEU A 30 7.27 38.53 14.62
C LEU A 30 6.53 39.86 14.33
N GLN A 31 5.24 39.77 13.97
CA GLN A 31 4.29 40.88 14.03
C GLN A 31 3.28 40.65 15.18
N CYS A 32 3.07 41.70 15.97
CA CYS A 32 2.14 41.71 17.10
C CYS A 32 0.67 41.58 16.66
N VAL A 33 -0.05 40.68 17.34
CA VAL A 33 -1.51 40.53 17.28
C VAL A 33 -2.19 41.61 18.14
N PRO A 34 -3.28 42.27 17.69
CA PRO A 34 -4.04 43.19 18.52
C PRO A 34 -4.95 42.47 19.52
N ARG A 35 -5.04 43.01 20.75
CA ARG A 35 -5.89 42.53 21.84
C ARG A 35 -7.39 42.58 21.46
N GLN A 36 -8.11 41.48 21.73
CA GLN A 36 -9.58 41.48 21.76
C GLN A 36 -10.14 42.09 23.06
N PRO A 37 -11.34 42.69 23.01
CA PRO A 37 -12.02 43.25 24.19
C PRO A 37 -12.67 42.15 25.04
N ALA A 38 -12.64 42.37 26.35
CA ALA A 38 -13.25 41.49 27.35
C ALA A 38 -14.79 41.58 27.34
N GLY A 39 -15.44 40.42 27.46
CA GLY A 39 -16.80 40.32 27.99
C GLY A 39 -17.82 39.65 27.07
N MET A 40 -17.87 38.31 27.08
CA MET A 40 -19.09 37.54 26.83
C MET A 40 -18.98 36.19 27.54
N VAL A 41 -19.83 35.97 28.54
CA VAL A 41 -19.96 34.70 29.26
C VAL A 41 -20.99 33.85 28.50
N TRP A 42 -20.53 32.78 27.85
CA TRP A 42 -21.40 31.78 27.25
C TRP A 42 -21.84 30.76 28.32
N ARG A 43 -23.14 30.67 28.58
CA ARG A 43 -23.72 29.54 29.31
C ARG A 43 -24.26 28.54 28.29
N VAL A 44 -23.53 27.45 28.07
CA VAL A 44 -24.05 26.26 27.38
C VAL A 44 -24.75 25.39 28.41
N ALA A 45 -26.02 25.06 28.18
CA ALA A 45 -26.80 24.18 29.03
C ALA A 45 -26.58 22.72 28.62
N ASN A 46 -25.43 22.14 29.00
CA ASN A 46 -25.31 20.69 29.04
C ASN A 46 -26.10 20.19 30.26
N GLN A 47 -26.95 19.17 30.09
CA GLN A 47 -27.51 18.49 31.26
C GLN A 47 -26.35 17.97 32.12
N PRO A 48 -26.29 18.33 33.41
CA PRO A 48 -25.20 17.91 34.26
C PRO A 48 -25.29 16.40 34.46
N TRP A 49 -24.24 15.69 34.09
CA TRP A 49 -23.97 14.38 34.64
C TRP A 49 -24.01 14.51 36.15
N ASN A 50 -24.80 13.66 36.83
CA ASN A 50 -24.77 13.67 38.28
C ASN A 50 -23.35 13.32 38.75
N ALA A 51 -22.94 13.90 39.88
CA ALA A 51 -21.58 13.71 40.40
C ALA A 51 -21.21 12.22 40.54
N HIS A 52 -22.19 11.34 40.70
CA HIS A 52 -21.99 9.89 40.80
C HIS A 52 -21.49 9.25 39.50
N ALA A 53 -21.97 9.66 38.33
CA ALA A 53 -21.51 9.12 37.05
C ALA A 53 -20.07 9.55 36.73
N ALA A 54 -19.73 10.80 37.05
CA ALA A 54 -18.36 11.32 36.94
C ALA A 54 -17.41 10.63 37.94
N LEU A 55 -17.86 10.40 39.18
CA LEU A 55 -17.08 9.68 40.19
C LEU A 55 -16.89 8.20 39.83
N ALA A 56 -17.91 7.55 39.28
CA ALA A 56 -17.84 6.15 38.85
C ALA A 56 -16.87 5.99 37.68
N ALA A 57 -16.95 6.86 36.67
CA ALA A 57 -15.99 6.89 35.57
C ALA A 57 -14.55 7.15 36.07
N GLY A 58 -14.36 8.14 36.94
CA GLY A 58 -13.05 8.43 37.54
C GLY A 58 -12.49 7.28 38.38
N THR A 59 -13.35 6.57 39.11
CA THR A 59 -12.95 5.41 39.94
C THR A 59 -12.60 4.20 39.07
N VAL A 60 -13.39 3.91 38.02
CA VAL A 60 -13.08 2.84 37.06
C VAL A 60 -11.77 3.15 36.32
N MET A 61 -11.52 4.41 35.96
CA MET A 61 -10.27 4.83 35.30
C MET A 61 -9.05 4.73 36.23
N LEU A 62 -9.19 5.12 37.51
CA LEU A 62 -8.12 4.96 38.51
C LEU A 62 -7.79 3.48 38.76
N LEU A 63 -8.81 2.63 38.83
CA LEU A 63 -8.64 1.18 38.99
C LEU A 63 -8.01 0.54 37.75
N ALA A 64 -8.48 0.88 36.54
CA ALA A 64 -7.91 0.37 35.29
C ALA A 64 -6.46 0.83 35.06
N GLY A 65 -6.16 2.10 35.35
CA GLY A 65 -4.80 2.65 35.28
C GLY A 65 -3.83 1.97 36.25
N SER A 66 -4.29 1.66 37.48
CA SER A 66 -3.48 0.94 38.46
C SER A 66 -3.19 -0.52 38.06
N HIS A 67 -4.14 -1.20 37.42
CA HIS A 67 -3.96 -2.56 36.90
C HIS A 67 -3.01 -2.61 35.70
N LEU A 68 -3.09 -1.66 34.77
CA LEU A 68 -2.21 -1.58 33.59
C LEU A 68 -0.77 -1.20 33.97
N ALA A 69 -0.59 -0.27 34.91
CA ALA A 69 0.74 0.06 35.44
C ALA A 69 1.38 -1.15 36.15
N GLY A 70 0.60 -1.95 36.88
CA GLY A 70 1.06 -3.19 37.53
C GLY A 70 1.35 -4.35 36.56
N ALA A 71 0.81 -4.33 35.34
CA ALA A 71 1.13 -5.29 34.28
C ALA A 71 2.41 -4.89 33.52
N ALA A 72 2.59 -3.60 33.23
CA ALA A 72 3.78 -3.07 32.58
C ALA A 72 5.05 -3.21 33.46
N ALA A 73 4.93 -3.01 34.77
CA ALA A 73 6.05 -3.21 35.71
C ALA A 73 6.56 -4.67 35.73
N ARG A 74 5.65 -5.65 35.59
CA ARG A 74 6.01 -7.09 35.57
C ARG A 74 6.71 -7.54 34.29
N ILE A 75 6.56 -6.81 33.19
CA ILE A 75 7.26 -7.09 31.93
C ILE A 75 8.71 -6.55 31.98
N SER A 76 8.97 -5.52 32.81
CA SER A 76 10.29 -4.89 32.93
C SER A 76 11.24 -5.60 33.91
N ASP A 77 10.74 -6.54 34.72
CA ASP A 77 11.53 -7.31 35.70
C ASP A 77 12.01 -8.68 35.19
N ALA A 78 11.82 -8.98 33.89
CA ALA A 78 12.36 -10.20 33.28
C ALA A 78 13.90 -10.10 33.16
N PRO A 79 14.69 -11.03 33.75
CA PRO A 79 16.14 -10.95 33.69
C PRO A 79 16.65 -11.19 32.28
N ALA A 80 17.61 -10.36 31.83
CA ALA A 80 18.25 -10.47 30.53
C ALA A 80 18.98 -11.84 30.37
N PRO A 81 18.92 -12.48 29.19
CA PRO A 81 19.65 -13.71 28.94
C PRO A 81 21.16 -13.43 28.85
N SER A 82 21.93 -14.16 29.67
CA SER A 82 23.39 -14.09 29.71
C SER A 82 24.00 -14.84 28.50
N PRO A 83 25.02 -14.30 27.80
CA PRO A 83 25.63 -14.97 26.67
C PRO A 83 26.73 -15.92 27.15
N ALA A 84 26.43 -17.21 27.25
CA ALA A 84 27.46 -18.24 27.46
C ALA A 84 27.89 -18.83 26.12
N ILE A 85 29.10 -18.47 25.68
CA ILE A 85 29.83 -19.14 24.60
C ILE A 85 30.53 -20.36 25.21
N PRO A 86 30.35 -21.60 24.71
CA PRO A 86 31.21 -22.72 25.07
C PRO A 86 32.44 -22.78 24.14
N PRO A 87 33.63 -23.19 24.62
CA PRO A 87 34.80 -23.32 23.79
C PRO A 87 34.73 -24.59 22.93
N LEU A 88 35.19 -24.45 21.69
CA LEU A 88 35.49 -25.56 20.78
C LEU A 88 36.76 -26.27 21.25
N HIS A 89 36.70 -27.60 21.42
CA HIS A 89 37.89 -28.47 21.41
C HIS A 89 37.88 -29.37 20.17
N PRO A 90 39.03 -29.60 19.53
CA PRO A 90 39.13 -30.34 18.29
C PRO A 90 39.42 -31.83 18.51
N GLY A 91 38.85 -32.65 17.63
CA GLY A 91 39.38 -33.96 17.27
C GLY A 91 38.86 -35.15 18.05
N GLN A 92 38.08 -36.01 17.37
CA GLN A 92 38.43 -37.42 17.22
C GLN A 92 37.50 -38.12 16.21
N SER A 93 38.11 -39.10 15.55
CA SER A 93 37.64 -39.86 14.40
C SER A 93 36.88 -41.12 14.81
N ALA A 94 36.14 -41.65 13.82
CA ALA A 94 35.86 -43.07 13.56
C ALA A 94 34.56 -43.73 14.10
N ALA A 95 33.77 -44.16 13.11
CA ALA A 95 33.22 -45.51 12.93
C ALA A 95 32.19 -46.09 13.92
N GLY A 96 30.97 -46.31 13.39
CA GLY A 96 30.45 -47.68 13.23
C GLY A 96 29.42 -48.20 14.25
N ILE A 97 28.36 -48.79 13.67
CA ILE A 97 27.56 -49.92 14.18
C ILE A 97 26.38 -49.58 15.12
N GLY A 98 25.16 -49.67 14.56
CA GLY A 98 24.28 -50.81 14.85
C GLY A 98 23.11 -50.66 15.84
N ARG A 99 21.90 -50.77 15.24
CA ARG A 99 20.72 -51.57 15.68
C ARG A 99 19.86 -51.18 16.90
N ARG A 100 18.55 -51.13 16.56
CA ARG A 100 17.35 -51.65 17.25
C ARG A 100 16.58 -50.75 18.25
N LEU A 101 15.34 -50.44 17.81
CA LEU A 101 14.05 -50.31 18.52
C LEU A 101 13.86 -51.30 19.70
N PRO A 102 12.78 -51.26 20.56
CA PRO A 102 11.46 -50.61 20.39
C PRO A 102 10.72 -50.08 21.67
N HIS A 103 9.47 -49.63 21.43
CA HIS A 103 8.25 -49.71 22.27
C HIS A 103 7.90 -48.63 23.32
N SER A 104 6.93 -47.79 22.90
CA SER A 104 5.58 -47.56 23.50
C SER A 104 5.35 -47.79 25.00
N VAL A 105 4.59 -46.88 25.63
CA VAL A 105 3.21 -47.11 26.16
C VAL A 105 2.74 -45.90 26.98
N GLY A 106 1.51 -45.44 26.70
CA GLY A 106 0.46 -45.28 27.72
C GLY A 106 0.30 -43.93 28.44
N SER A 107 -0.69 -43.15 28.01
CA SER A 107 -1.55 -42.37 28.92
C SER A 107 -2.39 -43.33 29.79
N PRO A 108 -2.86 -42.91 30.99
CA PRO A 108 -4.23 -42.40 31.05
C PRO A 108 -4.53 -41.29 32.09
N SER A 109 -5.53 -40.50 31.72
CA SER A 109 -6.58 -39.81 32.49
C SER A 109 -6.72 -39.99 34.02
N GLY A 110 -7.11 -38.90 34.71
CA GLY A 110 -8.00 -38.99 35.88
C GLY A 110 -7.97 -37.78 36.85
N PRO A 111 -9.11 -37.19 37.25
CA PRO A 111 -9.19 -35.87 37.91
C PRO A 111 -9.46 -35.93 39.43
N SER A 112 -9.34 -34.80 40.15
CA SER A 112 -10.28 -34.42 41.23
C SER A 112 -10.06 -32.99 41.77
N ALA A 113 -11.16 -32.45 42.27
CA ALA A 113 -11.41 -31.11 42.80
C ALA A 113 -10.91 -30.87 44.24
N GLY A 114 -10.97 -29.61 44.71
CA GLY A 114 -10.97 -29.32 46.15
C GLY A 114 -10.61 -27.89 46.52
N ALA A 115 -11.54 -27.20 47.17
CA ALA A 115 -11.55 -25.79 47.55
C ALA A 115 -10.65 -25.41 48.76
N THR A 116 -10.37 -24.11 48.96
CA THR A 116 -10.95 -23.25 50.04
C THR A 116 -10.16 -21.95 50.25
N GLN A 117 -10.90 -20.88 50.55
CA GLN A 117 -10.46 -19.56 50.98
C GLN A 117 -9.85 -19.58 52.39
N SER A 118 -8.97 -18.63 52.70
CA SER A 118 -8.81 -18.10 54.06
C SER A 118 -8.49 -16.60 54.03
N ASP A 119 -9.23 -15.89 54.88
CA ASP A 119 -9.17 -14.46 55.19
C ASP A 119 -7.90 -14.04 55.93
N VAL A 120 -7.45 -12.79 55.70
CA VAL A 120 -6.77 -11.98 56.72
C VAL A 120 -7.29 -10.53 56.63
N GLN A 121 -7.78 -10.02 57.75
CA GLN A 121 -8.29 -8.65 57.99
C GLN A 121 -7.19 -7.65 58.43
N GLN A 122 -7.58 -6.35 58.42
CA GLN A 122 -7.08 -5.14 59.14
C GLN A 122 -6.24 -4.17 58.28
N ALA A 123 -6.42 -2.84 58.25
CA ALA A 123 -7.26 -1.85 58.96
C ALA A 123 -7.26 -0.51 58.15
N PRO A 124 -8.09 0.52 58.45
CA PRO A 124 -8.39 1.62 57.54
C PRO A 124 -7.50 2.86 57.72
N ALA A 125 -7.09 3.49 56.61
CA ALA A 125 -6.56 4.85 56.60
C ALA A 125 -7.61 5.83 56.07
N LEU A 126 -8.17 6.64 56.97
CA LEU A 126 -8.96 7.81 56.65
C LEU A 126 -8.02 8.90 56.10
N HIS A 127 -8.18 9.25 54.82
CA HIS A 127 -7.68 10.50 54.28
C HIS A 127 -8.87 11.37 53.89
N ALA A 128 -9.11 12.42 54.69
CA ALA A 128 -10.08 13.47 54.42
C ALA A 128 -9.66 14.26 53.17
N PHE A 129 -10.58 14.42 52.23
CA PHE A 129 -10.37 15.18 50.99
C PHE A 129 -10.86 16.63 51.15
N HIS A 130 -10.02 17.59 50.75
CA HIS A 130 -10.30 19.02 50.79
C HIS A 130 -11.12 19.44 49.55
N PRO A 131 -12.33 20.04 49.69
CA PRO A 131 -13.20 20.40 48.55
C PRO A 131 -12.76 21.64 47.74
N ALA A 132 -11.59 22.22 48.03
CA ALA A 132 -11.26 23.58 47.59
C ALA A 132 -10.71 23.69 46.15
N LEU A 133 -10.50 22.59 45.43
CA LEU A 133 -9.87 22.60 44.10
C LEU A 133 -10.84 22.51 42.92
N LEU A 134 -12.14 22.30 43.14
CA LEU A 134 -13.13 22.15 42.07
C LEU A 134 -13.51 23.44 41.29
N PRO A 135 -13.41 24.68 41.83
CA PRO A 135 -13.88 25.85 41.08
C PRO A 135 -12.86 26.45 40.09
N GLN A 136 -11.73 25.80 39.82
CA GLN A 136 -10.67 26.34 38.94
C GLN A 136 -10.56 25.72 37.54
N ILE A 137 -11.43 24.77 37.17
CA ILE A 137 -11.43 24.20 35.81
C ILE A 137 -12.28 25.10 34.91
N SER A 138 -11.64 26.09 34.26
CA SER A 138 -12.28 27.07 33.37
C SER A 138 -12.21 26.73 31.88
N HIS A 139 -11.66 25.55 31.52
CA HIS A 139 -11.53 25.08 30.14
C HIS A 139 -12.21 23.71 29.98
N PRO A 140 -12.79 23.38 28.82
CA PRO A 140 -13.35 22.05 28.58
C PRO A 140 -12.26 21.00 28.83
N PRO A 141 -12.49 19.99 29.68
CA PRO A 141 -11.51 18.93 29.97
C PRO A 141 -10.97 18.23 28.72
N ALA A 142 -11.75 18.19 27.63
CA ALA A 142 -11.35 17.64 26.33
C ALA A 142 -10.24 18.47 25.64
N GLU A 143 -10.29 19.80 25.76
CA GLU A 143 -9.32 20.70 25.12
C GLU A 143 -7.96 20.67 25.84
N LEU A 144 -7.99 20.63 27.18
CA LEU A 144 -6.82 20.40 28.03
C LEU A 144 -6.23 18.99 27.82
N ALA A 145 -7.09 17.95 27.76
CA ALA A 145 -6.66 16.59 27.49
C ALA A 145 -6.04 16.45 26.09
N GLY A 146 -6.58 17.12 25.08
CA GLY A 146 -6.04 17.14 23.72
C GLY A 146 -4.68 17.82 23.63
N GLN A 147 -4.52 19.00 24.23
CA GLN A 147 -3.26 19.76 24.21
C GLN A 147 -2.17 19.07 25.04
N GLU A 148 -2.48 18.54 26.23
CA GLU A 148 -1.52 17.78 27.02
C GLU A 148 -1.20 16.41 26.39
N ALA A 149 -2.15 15.71 25.78
CA ALA A 149 -1.87 14.46 25.07
C ALA A 149 -0.92 14.69 23.88
N LEU A 150 -1.06 15.80 23.16
CA LEU A 150 -0.17 16.17 22.06
C LEU A 150 1.24 16.49 22.56
N LEU A 151 1.36 17.33 23.60
CA LEU A 151 2.64 17.70 24.21
C LEU A 151 3.37 16.50 24.84
N VAL A 152 2.63 15.61 25.50
CA VAL A 152 3.19 14.39 26.11
C VAL A 152 3.56 13.36 25.04
N ALA A 153 2.83 13.27 23.92
CA ALA A 153 3.23 12.44 22.78
C ALA A 153 4.47 12.96 22.04
N GLU A 154 4.70 14.28 22.06
CA GLU A 154 5.90 14.90 21.47
C GLU A 154 7.14 14.74 22.36
N GLU A 155 7.00 14.71 23.70
CA GLU A 155 8.15 14.70 24.62
C GLU A 155 8.44 13.37 25.34
N SER A 156 7.52 12.41 25.40
CA SER A 156 7.67 11.29 26.34
C SER A 156 7.94 9.92 25.69
N VAL A 157 9.11 9.37 26.03
CA VAL A 157 9.43 7.92 26.08
C VAL A 157 8.66 7.23 27.25
N GLY A 158 7.60 7.87 27.77
CA GLY A 158 6.85 7.45 28.96
C GLY A 158 5.38 7.18 28.62
N GLY A 159 5.10 6.07 27.93
CA GLY A 159 3.79 5.75 27.35
C GLY A 159 2.59 5.60 28.30
N GLY A 160 2.75 5.71 29.62
CA GLY A 160 1.64 5.56 30.57
C GLY A 160 0.73 6.78 30.72
N ARG A 161 1.29 8.00 30.65
CA ARG A 161 0.53 9.25 30.83
C ARG A 161 -0.17 9.71 29.53
N SER A 162 0.42 9.46 28.37
CA SER A 162 -0.20 9.76 27.07
C SER A 162 -1.44 8.90 26.80
N LEU A 163 -1.40 7.60 27.14
CA LEU A 163 -2.53 6.68 26.94
C LEU A 163 -3.74 7.01 27.81
N LEU A 164 -3.53 7.44 29.07
CA LEU A 164 -4.63 7.87 29.94
C LEU A 164 -5.35 9.09 29.36
N TRP A 165 -4.59 10.10 28.91
CA TRP A 165 -5.18 11.30 28.32
C TRP A 165 -5.86 11.04 26.99
N GLN A 166 -5.30 10.18 26.14
CA GLN A 166 -5.97 9.73 24.92
C GLN A 166 -7.26 8.95 25.24
N GLY A 167 -7.27 8.18 26.32
CA GLY A 167 -8.46 7.49 26.86
C GLY A 167 -9.55 8.46 27.29
N ILE A 168 -9.18 9.49 28.06
CA ILE A 168 -10.08 10.55 28.49
C ILE A 168 -10.60 11.33 27.28
N ALA A 169 -9.72 11.72 26.35
CA ALA A 169 -10.11 12.43 25.13
C ALA A 169 -11.09 11.60 24.27
N ALA A 170 -10.84 10.29 24.10
CA ALA A 170 -11.78 9.39 23.41
C ALA A 170 -13.12 9.28 24.13
N TRP A 171 -13.10 9.18 25.47
CA TRP A 171 -14.30 9.02 26.28
C TRP A 171 -15.21 10.27 26.26
N PHE A 172 -14.60 11.46 26.22
CA PHE A 172 -15.30 12.74 26.25
C PHE A 172 -15.36 13.45 24.89
N ALA A 173 -14.98 12.77 23.81
CA ALA A 173 -15.10 13.32 22.47
C ALA A 173 -16.57 13.60 22.14
N ASP A 174 -16.82 14.77 21.57
CA ASP A 174 -18.13 15.19 21.10
C ASP A 174 -18.15 15.07 19.57
N PRO A 175 -19.04 14.25 18.98
CA PRO A 175 -19.09 14.07 17.53
C PRO A 175 -19.40 15.37 16.78
N CYS A 176 -20.01 16.36 17.44
CA CYS A 176 -20.29 17.67 16.85
C CYS A 176 -19.02 18.50 16.66
N THR A 177 -17.95 18.22 17.40
CA THR A 177 -16.68 18.98 17.37
C THR A 177 -15.48 18.16 16.90
N ASP A 178 -15.45 16.85 17.16
CA ASP A 178 -14.35 15.93 16.84
C ASP A 178 -14.90 14.50 16.58
N LEU A 179 -15.33 14.25 15.34
CA LEU A 179 -15.95 12.98 14.96
C LEU A 179 -14.92 11.85 14.89
N ASP A 180 -13.70 12.13 14.47
CA ASP A 180 -12.60 11.19 14.42
C ASP A 180 -12.24 10.71 15.82
N GLN A 181 -12.09 11.60 16.80
CA GLN A 181 -11.83 11.16 18.17
C GLN A 181 -13.02 10.42 18.78
N TYR A 182 -14.26 10.82 18.46
CA TYR A 182 -15.46 10.12 18.91
C TYR A 182 -15.56 8.69 18.35
N ALA A 183 -15.33 8.50 17.05
CA ALA A 183 -15.45 7.19 16.40
C ALA A 183 -14.19 6.32 16.58
N ASN A 184 -13.00 6.92 16.50
CA ASN A 184 -11.73 6.22 16.40
C ASN A 184 -10.84 6.36 17.63
N GLY A 185 -11.21 7.15 18.65
CA GLY A 185 -10.35 7.40 19.81
C GLY A 185 -9.90 6.12 20.54
N PHE A 186 -10.82 5.18 20.77
CA PHE A 186 -10.46 3.88 21.36
C PHE A 186 -9.69 2.97 20.41
N TRP A 187 -9.96 3.07 19.11
CA TRP A 187 -9.18 2.34 18.11
C TRP A 187 -7.73 2.83 18.10
N LYS A 188 -7.48 4.15 18.17
CA LYS A 188 -6.13 4.74 18.24
C LYS A 188 -5.37 4.32 19.49
N LEU A 189 -6.05 4.13 20.62
CA LEU A 189 -5.46 3.60 21.86
C LEU A 189 -4.98 2.15 21.69
N GLN A 190 -5.75 1.32 20.97
CA GLN A 190 -5.39 -0.06 20.68
C GLN A 190 -4.30 -0.16 19.60
N HIS A 191 -4.15 0.88 18.77
CA HIS A 191 -3.21 0.95 17.67
C HIS A 191 -2.34 2.21 17.81
N PRO A 192 -1.40 2.22 18.77
CA PRO A 192 -0.54 3.38 19.00
C PRO A 192 0.34 3.69 17.79
N ALA A 193 0.64 4.97 17.58
CA ALA A 193 1.52 5.41 16.50
C ALA A 193 2.90 4.72 16.56
N GLY A 194 3.41 4.34 15.39
CA GLY A 194 4.71 3.67 15.25
C GLY A 194 5.45 4.12 13.99
N PRO A 195 6.58 3.47 13.64
CA PRO A 195 7.36 3.80 12.43
C PRO A 195 6.52 3.75 11.15
N VAL A 196 5.58 2.81 11.09
CA VAL A 196 4.49 2.78 10.12
C VAL A 196 3.21 3.16 10.85
N ALA A 197 2.55 4.23 10.39
CA ALA A 197 1.29 4.68 10.99
C ALA A 197 0.23 3.58 10.84
N PRO A 198 -0.36 3.07 11.93
CA PRO A 198 -1.46 2.14 11.81
C PRO A 198 -2.67 2.86 11.20
N SER A 199 -3.43 2.12 10.41
CA SER A 199 -4.73 2.51 9.84
C SER A 199 -5.63 1.30 9.72
N PHE A 200 -6.93 1.51 9.52
CA PHE A 200 -7.88 0.46 9.19
C PHE A 200 -7.31 -0.49 8.11
N PHE A 201 -6.83 0.07 7.00
CA PHE A 201 -6.27 -0.72 5.89
C PHE A 201 -4.93 -1.40 6.21
N SER A 202 -4.07 -0.81 7.07
CA SER A 202 -2.84 -1.50 7.48
C SER A 202 -3.13 -2.71 8.38
N GLU A 203 -4.10 -2.58 9.29
CA GLU A 203 -4.51 -3.68 10.16
C GLU A 203 -5.30 -4.75 9.41
N ALA A 204 -6.17 -4.35 8.47
CA ALA A 204 -6.83 -5.28 7.56
C ALA A 204 -5.80 -6.06 6.72
N ARG A 205 -4.75 -5.40 6.23
CA ARG A 205 -3.66 -6.08 5.49
C ARG A 205 -2.92 -7.08 6.37
N LYS A 206 -2.61 -6.75 7.63
CA LYS A 206 -1.96 -7.68 8.57
C LYS A 206 -2.84 -8.90 8.84
N THR A 207 -4.13 -8.67 9.09
CA THR A 207 -5.12 -9.75 9.30
C THR A 207 -5.21 -10.65 8.08
N LEU A 208 -5.34 -10.06 6.89
CA LEU A 208 -5.37 -10.78 5.63
C LEU A 208 -4.10 -11.60 5.40
N GLN A 209 -2.92 -11.02 5.65
CA GLN A 209 -1.64 -11.76 5.53
C GLN A 209 -1.59 -12.94 6.48
N ALA A 210 -2.06 -12.79 7.73
CA ALA A 210 -2.13 -13.90 8.68
C ALA A 210 -3.08 -15.01 8.20
N GLN A 211 -4.26 -14.65 7.70
CA GLN A 211 -5.22 -15.59 7.11
C GLN A 211 -4.67 -16.29 5.87
N MET A 212 -4.00 -15.55 4.98
CA MET A 212 -3.34 -16.14 3.81
C MET A 212 -2.28 -17.15 4.20
N LEU A 213 -1.45 -16.85 5.21
CA LEU A 213 -0.44 -17.78 5.71
C LEU A 213 -1.05 -19.05 6.31
N ASP A 214 -2.16 -18.91 7.03
CA ASP A 214 -2.92 -20.05 7.57
C ASP A 214 -3.50 -20.90 6.44
N ASN A 215 -4.21 -20.28 5.48
CA ASN A 215 -4.78 -20.95 4.31
C ASN A 215 -3.71 -21.61 3.43
N LEU A 216 -2.55 -20.97 3.25
CA LEU A 216 -1.40 -21.53 2.52
C LEU A 216 -0.87 -22.82 3.15
N SER A 217 -1.03 -22.98 4.47
CA SER A 217 -0.65 -24.22 5.15
C SER A 217 -1.54 -25.41 4.79
N HIS A 218 -2.71 -25.13 4.20
CA HIS A 218 -3.71 -26.10 3.75
C HIS A 218 -3.81 -26.24 2.22
N ALA A 219 -3.05 -25.45 1.46
CA ALA A 219 -3.05 -25.54 0.00
C ALA A 219 -2.58 -26.91 -0.48
N SER A 220 -3.31 -27.51 -1.43
CA SER A 220 -3.06 -28.89 -1.85
C SER A 220 -2.14 -28.98 -3.08
N PRO A 221 -1.05 -29.78 -3.04
CA PRO A 221 -0.25 -30.07 -4.23
C PRO A 221 -0.99 -30.96 -5.25
N ASP A 222 -2.06 -31.63 -4.81
CA ASP A 222 -2.93 -32.47 -5.67
C ASP A 222 -4.08 -31.68 -6.31
N ALA A 223 -4.21 -30.38 -6.00
CA ALA A 223 -5.13 -29.50 -6.68
C ALA A 223 -4.74 -29.28 -8.16
N LEU A 224 -5.46 -28.41 -8.86
CA LEU A 224 -5.14 -28.01 -10.24
C LEU A 224 -4.91 -26.51 -10.32
N GLY A 225 -4.20 -26.08 -11.38
CA GLY A 225 -4.01 -24.66 -11.69
C GLY A 225 -3.23 -23.90 -10.61
N ALA A 226 -3.75 -22.73 -10.23
CA ALA A 226 -3.04 -21.79 -9.33
C ALA A 226 -2.77 -22.39 -7.95
N GLU A 227 -3.69 -23.18 -7.41
CA GLU A 227 -3.50 -23.81 -6.10
C GLU A 227 -2.35 -24.80 -6.11
N GLN A 228 -2.28 -25.67 -7.11
CA GLN A 228 -1.16 -26.60 -7.26
C GLN A 228 0.17 -25.87 -7.44
N ALA A 229 0.21 -24.88 -8.33
CA ALA A 229 1.40 -24.08 -8.59
C ALA A 229 1.91 -23.39 -7.31
N LEU A 230 0.99 -22.83 -6.51
CA LEU A 230 1.31 -22.19 -5.24
C LEU A 230 1.72 -23.20 -4.17
N ALA A 231 0.98 -24.29 -3.99
CA ALA A 231 1.27 -25.32 -2.99
C ALA A 231 2.66 -25.94 -3.22
N LEU A 232 2.99 -26.29 -4.47
CA LEU A 232 4.31 -26.85 -4.82
C LEU A 232 5.43 -25.81 -4.68
N THR A 233 5.18 -24.57 -5.10
CA THR A 233 6.14 -23.46 -4.89
C THR A 233 6.39 -23.21 -3.41
N TRP A 234 5.34 -23.19 -2.59
CA TRP A 234 5.42 -22.97 -1.16
C TRP A 234 6.10 -24.14 -0.44
N ALA A 235 5.81 -25.39 -0.83
CA ALA A 235 6.48 -26.58 -0.31
C ALA A 235 7.99 -26.54 -0.58
N SER A 236 8.41 -26.12 -1.78
CA SER A 236 9.84 -25.94 -2.12
C SER A 236 10.54 -24.91 -1.23
N ALA A 237 9.82 -23.88 -0.77
CA ALA A 237 10.36 -22.87 0.13
C ALA A 237 10.60 -23.38 1.56
N ARG A 238 9.91 -24.45 1.96
CA ARG A 238 10.02 -25.05 3.30
C ARG A 238 11.08 -26.14 3.37
N ASP A 239 11.43 -26.74 2.23
CA ASP A 239 12.49 -27.73 2.15
C ASP A 239 13.88 -27.07 2.17
N LEU A 240 14.80 -27.58 3.00
CA LEU A 240 16.20 -27.16 3.01
C LEU A 240 16.87 -27.35 1.64
N GLY A 241 16.48 -28.40 0.90
CA GLY A 241 16.95 -28.66 -0.47
C GLY A 241 16.51 -27.61 -1.48
N GLY A 242 15.37 -26.95 -1.23
CA GLY A 242 14.84 -25.92 -2.11
C GLY A 242 15.65 -24.62 -2.15
N TRP A 243 16.54 -24.43 -1.16
CA TRP A 243 17.44 -23.28 -1.00
C TRP A 243 18.90 -23.61 -1.35
N SER A 244 19.10 -24.52 -2.29
CA SER A 244 20.43 -25.00 -2.67
C SER A 244 21.00 -24.27 -3.89
N TRP A 245 22.31 -24.06 -3.88
CA TRP A 245 23.09 -23.64 -5.05
C TRP A 245 23.10 -24.67 -6.18
N SER A 246 22.64 -25.90 -5.96
CA SER A 246 22.45 -26.89 -7.04
C SER A 246 21.52 -26.37 -8.14
N ALA A 247 20.59 -25.46 -7.80
CA ALA A 247 19.73 -24.78 -8.76
C ALA A 247 20.49 -23.94 -9.79
N PHE A 248 21.75 -23.57 -9.52
CA PHE A 248 22.63 -22.81 -10.41
C PHE A 248 23.31 -23.66 -11.49
N ALA A 249 23.36 -25.00 -11.30
CA ALA A 249 24.14 -25.88 -12.17
C ALA A 249 23.69 -25.79 -13.64
N ALA A 250 22.38 -25.74 -13.88
CA ALA A 250 21.84 -25.61 -15.23
C ALA A 250 22.26 -24.29 -15.92
N GLN A 251 22.18 -23.15 -15.22
CA GLN A 251 22.61 -21.86 -15.77
C GLN A 251 24.11 -21.84 -16.02
N ARG A 252 24.92 -22.43 -15.12
CA ARG A 252 26.36 -22.57 -15.31
C ARG A 252 26.68 -23.35 -16.59
N ASP A 253 25.99 -24.48 -16.78
CA ASP A 253 26.25 -25.38 -17.92
C ASP A 253 25.77 -24.74 -19.24
N GLU A 254 24.63 -24.04 -19.22
CA GLU A 254 24.16 -23.22 -20.36
C GLU A 254 25.19 -22.15 -20.76
N ILE A 255 25.77 -21.43 -19.79
CA ILE A 255 26.79 -20.40 -20.05
C ILE A 255 28.10 -21.03 -20.54
N ALA A 256 28.49 -22.17 -19.97
CA ALA A 256 29.69 -22.89 -20.39
C ALA A 256 29.59 -23.37 -21.85
N ALA A 257 28.38 -23.71 -22.32
CA ALA A 257 28.12 -24.21 -23.67
C ALA A 257 28.13 -23.15 -24.78
N LEU A 258 28.13 -21.84 -24.47
CA LEU A 258 28.14 -20.77 -25.49
C LEU A 258 29.38 -20.90 -26.38
N ALA A 259 29.22 -20.94 -27.71
CA ALA A 259 30.33 -21.18 -28.64
C ALA A 259 30.76 -19.93 -29.42
N SER A 260 29.95 -18.87 -29.39
CA SER A 260 30.14 -17.66 -30.18
C SER A 260 29.56 -16.42 -29.48
N MET A 261 29.90 -15.23 -29.97
CA MET A 261 29.26 -13.99 -29.51
C MET A 261 27.77 -13.90 -29.90
N ASP A 262 27.37 -14.55 -30.98
CA ASP A 262 25.94 -14.69 -31.34
C ASP A 262 25.19 -15.54 -30.30
N ASP A 263 25.82 -16.60 -29.77
CA ASP A 263 25.25 -17.37 -28.66
C ASP A 263 25.12 -16.52 -27.39
N VAL A 264 26.08 -15.62 -27.12
CA VAL A 264 26.02 -14.69 -25.98
C VAL A 264 24.79 -13.79 -26.08
N MET A 265 24.57 -13.16 -27.24
CA MET A 265 23.41 -12.29 -27.43
C MET A 265 22.09 -13.09 -27.32
N ARG A 266 22.02 -14.26 -27.97
CA ARG A 266 20.87 -15.17 -27.84
C ARG A 266 20.60 -15.56 -26.39
N HIS A 267 21.65 -15.84 -25.63
CA HIS A 267 21.53 -16.17 -24.21
C HIS A 267 21.03 -14.98 -23.38
N ILE A 268 21.50 -13.76 -23.64
CA ILE A 268 21.02 -12.53 -22.98
C ILE A 268 19.52 -12.35 -23.23
N CYS A 269 19.07 -12.44 -24.48
CA CYS A 269 17.65 -12.34 -24.83
C CYS A 269 16.81 -13.47 -24.20
N ALA A 270 17.27 -14.72 -24.28
CA ALA A 270 16.56 -15.85 -23.69
C ALA A 270 16.47 -15.75 -22.16
N SER A 271 17.51 -15.24 -21.50
CA SER A 271 17.54 -15.05 -20.05
C SER A 271 16.49 -14.05 -19.57
N MET A 272 16.25 -12.97 -20.33
CA MET A 272 15.17 -12.02 -20.06
C MET A 272 13.80 -12.73 -20.02
N LEU A 273 13.48 -13.57 -21.02
CA LEU A 273 12.24 -14.35 -21.08
C LEU A 273 12.11 -15.39 -19.95
N LYS A 274 13.24 -15.84 -19.40
CA LYS A 274 13.31 -16.76 -18.24
C LYS A 274 13.21 -16.03 -16.89
N GLY A 275 13.08 -14.69 -16.86
CA GLY A 275 13.12 -13.91 -15.62
C GLY A 275 14.52 -13.86 -14.98
N GLN A 276 15.55 -14.12 -15.78
CA GLN A 276 16.95 -14.23 -15.42
C GLN A 276 17.75 -13.07 -16.03
N GLU A 277 17.17 -11.87 -16.11
CA GLU A 277 17.79 -10.68 -16.69
C GLU A 277 19.20 -10.44 -16.12
N THR A 278 20.17 -10.18 -17.00
CA THR A 278 21.57 -9.90 -16.63
C THR A 278 21.93 -8.47 -17.01
N VAL A 279 21.92 -8.18 -18.31
CA VAL A 279 22.28 -6.88 -18.91
C VAL A 279 21.14 -6.25 -19.70
N LEU A 280 20.13 -7.06 -20.07
CA LEU A 280 18.97 -6.66 -20.84
C LEU A 280 17.72 -7.11 -20.08
N GLY A 281 16.80 -6.18 -19.89
CA GLY A 281 15.52 -6.42 -19.23
C GLY A 281 14.37 -5.75 -19.97
N LEU A 282 13.16 -6.28 -19.77
CA LEU A 282 11.93 -5.69 -20.30
C LEU A 282 11.04 -5.28 -19.13
N GLU A 283 10.85 -3.97 -19.03
CA GLU A 283 9.86 -3.36 -18.14
C GLU A 283 8.64 -2.91 -18.92
N ARG A 284 7.53 -2.77 -18.21
CA ARG A 284 6.29 -2.22 -18.76
C ARG A 284 5.82 -1.06 -17.89
N TYR A 285 5.54 0.06 -18.53
CA TYR A 285 4.88 1.21 -17.94
C TYR A 285 3.54 1.40 -18.67
N PHE A 286 2.43 1.11 -18.00
CA PHE A 286 1.11 1.04 -18.63
C PHE A 286 1.10 0.10 -19.86
N ARG A 287 0.81 0.58 -21.07
CA ARG A 287 0.82 -0.24 -22.29
C ARG A 287 2.13 -0.13 -23.08
N VAL A 288 3.16 0.44 -22.47
CA VAL A 288 4.42 0.78 -23.14
C VAL A 288 5.54 -0.13 -22.62
N GLY A 289 6.25 -0.76 -23.55
CA GLY A 289 7.45 -1.54 -23.27
C GLY A 289 8.67 -0.65 -23.15
N VAL A 290 9.46 -0.86 -22.10
CA VAL A 290 10.75 -0.20 -21.87
C VAL A 290 11.84 -1.26 -21.88
N LEU A 291 12.72 -1.19 -22.88
CA LEU A 291 13.91 -2.04 -22.96
C LEU A 291 15.03 -1.39 -22.16
N VAL A 292 15.40 -2.03 -21.05
CA VAL A 292 16.42 -1.55 -20.14
C VAL A 292 17.74 -2.27 -20.44
N VAL A 293 18.80 -1.49 -20.64
CA VAL A 293 20.18 -1.98 -20.73
C VAL A 293 20.96 -1.49 -19.53
N GLY A 294 21.51 -2.41 -18.75
CA GLY A 294 22.24 -2.13 -17.52
C GLY A 294 22.29 -3.34 -16.60
N LEU A 295 22.95 -3.23 -15.45
CA LEU A 295 23.00 -4.32 -14.48
C LEU A 295 21.65 -4.51 -13.81
N ALA A 296 21.05 -5.70 -13.97
CA ALA A 296 19.75 -6.03 -13.38
C ALA A 296 19.80 -6.09 -11.82
N LEU A 297 20.96 -6.42 -11.26
CA LEU A 297 21.23 -6.36 -9.83
C LEU A 297 22.49 -5.53 -9.62
N GLN A 298 22.30 -4.28 -9.18
CA GLN A 298 23.40 -3.45 -8.73
C GLN A 298 23.99 -4.05 -7.44
N PRO A 299 25.32 -4.09 -7.29
CA PRO A 299 25.91 -4.50 -6.02
C PRO A 299 25.51 -3.48 -4.94
N ALA A 300 25.46 -3.90 -3.66
CA ALA A 300 25.03 -3.08 -2.52
C ALA A 300 26.03 -1.96 -2.13
N GLU A 301 26.84 -1.54 -3.10
CA GLU A 301 28.07 -0.77 -2.98
C GLU A 301 27.78 0.72 -2.87
N PRO A 302 28.73 1.53 -2.34
CA PRO A 302 28.56 2.97 -2.27
C PRO A 302 28.37 3.57 -3.66
N ALA A 303 27.49 4.57 -3.73
CA ALA A 303 27.26 5.34 -4.96
C ALA A 303 28.58 5.84 -5.55
N GLY A 304 28.80 5.57 -6.84
CA GLY A 304 30.00 5.99 -7.56
C GLY A 304 31.20 5.04 -7.49
N LEU A 305 31.03 3.78 -7.05
CA LEU A 305 32.11 2.77 -6.99
C LEU A 305 32.98 2.73 -8.27
N HIS A 306 32.37 2.70 -9.45
CA HIS A 306 33.08 2.62 -10.73
C HIS A 306 33.83 3.91 -11.14
N GLY A 307 33.60 5.02 -10.41
CA GLY A 307 34.36 6.26 -10.57
C GLY A 307 35.59 6.36 -9.66
N LEU A 308 35.81 5.38 -8.77
CA LEU A 308 36.93 5.39 -7.83
C LEU A 308 38.22 4.87 -8.47
N PRO A 309 39.41 5.30 -7.98
CA PRO A 309 40.69 4.79 -8.47
C PRO A 309 40.79 3.25 -8.31
N PRO A 310 41.48 2.53 -9.22
CA PRO A 310 41.58 1.06 -9.16
C PRO A 310 42.17 0.50 -7.85
N ALA A 311 43.05 1.26 -7.19
CA ALA A 311 43.66 0.88 -5.91
C ALA A 311 42.79 1.25 -4.68
N HIS A 312 41.62 1.84 -4.87
CA HIS A 312 40.74 2.23 -3.78
C HIS A 312 40.23 0.98 -3.03
N PRO A 313 40.21 0.95 -1.68
CA PRO A 313 39.83 -0.24 -0.92
C PRO A 313 38.46 -0.83 -1.28
N ALA A 314 37.46 0.01 -1.59
CA ALA A 314 36.14 -0.44 -2.03
C ALA A 314 36.17 -1.15 -3.39
N VAL A 315 37.01 -0.69 -4.34
CA VAL A 315 37.17 -1.34 -5.66
C VAL A 315 37.85 -2.70 -5.49
N LEU A 316 38.89 -2.78 -4.65
CA LEU A 316 39.59 -4.03 -4.35
C LEU A 316 38.67 -5.04 -3.63
N ALA A 317 37.89 -4.57 -2.67
CA ALA A 317 36.90 -5.39 -1.97
C ALA A 317 35.87 -5.94 -2.97
N HIS A 318 35.31 -5.09 -3.82
CA HIS A 318 34.34 -5.49 -4.82
C HIS A 318 34.86 -6.55 -5.80
N LYS A 319 36.09 -6.38 -6.30
CA LYS A 319 36.74 -7.38 -7.16
C LYS A 319 36.99 -8.69 -6.43
N ALA A 320 37.42 -8.63 -5.17
CA ALA A 320 37.56 -9.82 -4.34
C ALA A 320 36.21 -10.53 -4.13
N ASP A 321 35.11 -9.78 -4.02
CA ASP A 321 33.75 -10.32 -3.87
C ASP A 321 33.30 -11.03 -5.15
N ILE A 322 33.57 -10.44 -6.33
CA ILE A 322 33.36 -11.10 -7.63
C ILE A 322 34.13 -12.41 -7.70
N ALA A 323 35.43 -12.40 -7.39
CA ALA A 323 36.26 -13.60 -7.45
C ALA A 323 35.73 -14.70 -6.51
N ARG A 324 35.40 -14.35 -5.25
CA ARG A 324 34.82 -15.31 -4.28
C ARG A 324 33.51 -15.91 -4.78
N LEU A 325 32.66 -15.10 -5.39
CA LEU A 325 31.40 -15.58 -5.95
C LEU A 325 31.63 -16.54 -7.13
N LEU A 326 32.54 -16.23 -8.04
CA LEU A 326 32.89 -17.12 -9.15
C LEU A 326 33.47 -18.45 -8.66
N VAL A 327 34.35 -18.42 -7.66
CA VAL A 327 34.90 -19.62 -7.02
C VAL A 327 33.80 -20.47 -6.40
N HIS A 328 32.85 -19.85 -5.72
CA HIS A 328 31.70 -20.53 -5.13
C HIS A 328 30.85 -21.28 -6.18
N THR A 329 30.82 -20.78 -7.42
CA THR A 329 30.14 -21.48 -8.51
C THR A 329 30.96 -22.60 -9.15
N GLY A 330 32.21 -22.82 -8.71
CA GLY A 330 33.13 -23.85 -9.22
C GLY A 330 34.13 -23.35 -10.28
N MET A 331 34.42 -22.05 -10.35
CA MET A 331 35.55 -21.54 -11.15
C MET A 331 36.87 -21.69 -10.37
N PRO A 332 38.00 -22.08 -10.99
CA PRO A 332 39.28 -22.11 -10.32
C PRO A 332 39.67 -20.73 -9.75
N GLN A 333 40.30 -20.68 -8.57
CA GLN A 333 40.66 -19.42 -7.89
C GLN A 333 41.43 -18.44 -8.79
N ALA A 334 42.48 -18.92 -9.46
CA ALA A 334 43.31 -18.07 -10.33
C ALA A 334 42.52 -17.51 -11.52
N GLU A 335 41.63 -18.31 -12.12
CA GLU A 335 40.76 -17.86 -13.21
C GLU A 335 39.73 -16.84 -12.71
N ALA A 336 39.18 -17.04 -11.52
CA ALA A 336 38.19 -16.14 -10.91
C ALA A 336 38.79 -14.78 -10.54
N GLU A 337 40.01 -14.76 -10.00
CA GLU A 337 40.76 -13.52 -9.72
C GLU A 337 41.06 -12.75 -11.01
N GLN A 338 41.49 -13.44 -12.06
CA GLN A 338 41.72 -12.81 -13.37
C GLN A 338 40.41 -12.28 -13.99
N ALA A 339 39.32 -13.02 -13.87
CA ALA A 339 38.02 -12.62 -14.42
C ALA A 339 37.42 -11.41 -13.69
N ALA A 340 37.72 -11.22 -12.40
CA ALA A 340 37.15 -10.15 -11.60
C ALA A 340 37.46 -8.75 -12.13
N ASP A 341 38.66 -8.53 -12.67
CA ASP A 341 39.04 -7.25 -13.30
C ASP A 341 38.20 -6.97 -14.55
N GLY A 342 38.09 -7.95 -15.46
CA GLY A 342 37.30 -7.80 -16.68
C GLY A 342 35.81 -7.58 -16.38
N ILE A 343 35.26 -8.27 -15.38
CA ILE A 343 33.88 -8.09 -14.94
C ILE A 343 33.66 -6.68 -14.38
N PHE A 344 34.56 -6.20 -13.51
CA PHE A 344 34.45 -4.84 -12.97
C PHE A 344 34.45 -3.77 -14.08
N ASP A 345 35.30 -3.93 -15.10
CA ASP A 345 35.34 -3.00 -16.23
C ASP A 345 34.06 -3.06 -17.08
N MET A 346 33.51 -4.25 -17.30
CA MET A 346 32.22 -4.42 -18.00
C MET A 346 31.07 -3.77 -17.21
N GLU A 347 31.07 -3.91 -15.88
CA GLU A 347 30.10 -3.24 -14.98
C GLU A 347 30.24 -1.72 -15.01
N ALA A 348 31.47 -1.21 -15.02
CA ALA A 348 31.74 0.22 -15.16
C ALA A 348 31.18 0.78 -16.48
N GLU A 349 31.33 0.06 -17.59
CA GLU A 349 30.79 0.50 -18.88
C GLU A 349 29.25 0.49 -18.90
N LEU A 350 28.62 -0.54 -18.33
CA LEU A 350 27.15 -0.63 -18.25
C LEU A 350 26.52 0.40 -17.29
N THR A 351 27.29 0.93 -16.34
CA THR A 351 26.82 1.93 -15.35
C THR A 351 27.25 3.36 -15.67
N ARG A 352 28.08 3.55 -16.71
CA ARG A 352 28.63 4.85 -17.12
C ARG A 352 27.55 5.87 -17.48
N VAL A 353 26.46 5.40 -18.08
CA VAL A 353 25.34 6.24 -18.53
C VAL A 353 24.19 6.08 -17.56
N PRO A 354 23.83 7.11 -16.77
CA PRO A 354 22.68 7.02 -15.89
C PRO A 354 21.40 6.86 -16.71
N MET A 355 20.53 5.95 -16.26
CA MET A 355 19.17 5.78 -16.77
C MET A 355 18.32 6.99 -16.35
N GLU A 356 18.33 8.06 -17.13
CA GLU A 356 17.44 9.21 -16.93
C GLU A 356 16.21 9.10 -17.86
N PRO A 357 14.97 9.19 -17.34
CA PRO A 357 13.76 9.05 -18.16
C PRO A 357 13.69 10.01 -19.36
N MET A 358 14.29 11.19 -19.25
CA MET A 358 14.33 12.20 -20.33
C MET A 358 15.24 11.81 -21.52
N ARG A 359 16.05 10.75 -21.41
CA ARG A 359 16.98 10.30 -22.46
C ARG A 359 16.49 9.08 -23.24
N MET A 360 15.29 8.59 -22.94
CA MET A 360 14.70 7.46 -23.67
C MET A 360 13.94 7.94 -24.91
N GLY A 361 14.11 7.23 -26.02
CA GLY A 361 13.32 7.41 -27.24
C GLY A 361 12.43 6.19 -27.50
N SER A 362 11.33 6.40 -28.23
CA SER A 362 10.44 5.33 -28.70
C SER A 362 10.87 4.90 -30.10
N TYR A 363 11.19 3.62 -30.28
CA TYR A 363 11.68 3.09 -31.55
C TYR A 363 10.95 1.81 -31.95
N SER A 364 10.39 1.77 -33.16
CA SER A 364 10.10 0.52 -33.86
C SER A 364 11.41 -0.16 -34.32
N LEU A 365 11.36 -1.42 -34.75
CA LEU A 365 12.55 -2.14 -35.19
C LEU A 365 13.32 -1.40 -36.32
N PRO A 366 12.69 -0.92 -37.42
CA PRO A 366 13.40 -0.14 -38.44
C PRO A 366 14.02 1.15 -37.90
N GLN A 367 13.34 1.83 -36.98
CA GLN A 367 13.83 3.06 -36.37
C GLN A 367 15.03 2.79 -35.45
N ALA A 368 14.98 1.70 -34.68
CA ALA A 368 16.05 1.28 -33.79
C ALA A 368 17.32 0.91 -34.59
N ILE A 369 17.16 0.13 -35.67
CA ILE A 369 18.25 -0.20 -36.60
C ILE A 369 18.85 1.07 -37.20
N HIS A 370 18.04 2.04 -37.59
CA HIS A 370 18.55 3.31 -38.11
C HIS A 370 19.33 4.11 -37.04
N ALA A 371 18.83 4.14 -35.81
CA ALA A 371 19.44 4.89 -34.70
C ALA A 371 20.77 4.28 -34.21
N LEU A 372 20.91 2.96 -34.27
CA LEU A 372 22.13 2.24 -33.89
C LEU A 372 22.31 0.96 -34.73
N PRO A 373 22.91 1.06 -35.94
CA PRO A 373 22.94 -0.06 -36.89
C PRO A 373 23.71 -1.31 -36.46
N GLY A 374 24.73 -1.17 -35.60
CA GLY A 374 25.56 -2.30 -35.18
C GLY A 374 25.04 -3.04 -33.94
N PHE A 375 23.97 -2.56 -33.30
CA PHE A 375 23.32 -3.29 -32.22
C PHE A 375 22.36 -4.36 -32.77
N PRO A 376 22.29 -5.56 -32.19
CA PRO A 376 21.50 -6.68 -32.70
C PRO A 376 19.98 -6.54 -32.43
N TRP A 377 19.37 -5.47 -32.92
CA TRP A 377 17.93 -5.18 -32.72
C TRP A 377 17.01 -6.27 -33.23
N ALA A 378 17.33 -6.85 -34.38
CA ALA A 378 16.54 -7.93 -34.97
C ALA A 378 16.48 -9.17 -34.04
N GLU A 379 17.58 -9.47 -33.34
CA GLU A 379 17.63 -10.57 -32.37
C GLU A 379 16.74 -10.26 -31.15
N VAL A 380 16.74 -9.01 -30.67
CA VAL A 380 15.90 -8.58 -29.55
C VAL A 380 14.41 -8.70 -29.90
N TRP A 381 13.99 -8.13 -31.04
CA TRP A 381 12.59 -8.20 -31.48
C TRP A 381 12.16 -9.64 -31.76
N SER A 382 13.01 -10.44 -32.42
CA SER A 382 12.76 -11.85 -32.70
C SER A 382 12.58 -12.67 -31.42
N ALA A 383 13.48 -12.49 -30.44
CA ALA A 383 13.40 -13.19 -29.17
C ALA A 383 12.13 -12.83 -28.38
N LEU A 384 11.78 -11.53 -28.36
CA LEU A 384 10.56 -11.04 -27.73
C LEU A 384 9.29 -11.35 -28.54
N ARG A 385 9.42 -11.84 -29.78
CA ARG A 385 8.32 -12.09 -30.73
C ARG A 385 7.45 -10.86 -30.97
N LEU A 386 8.07 -9.69 -31.04
CA LEU A 386 7.37 -8.43 -31.26
C LEU A 386 7.13 -8.20 -32.76
N ASP A 387 6.01 -7.57 -33.09
CA ASP A 387 5.82 -7.02 -34.43
C ASP A 387 6.93 -5.97 -34.71
N PRO A 388 7.53 -5.95 -35.93
CA PRO A 388 8.57 -4.97 -36.26
C PRO A 388 8.15 -3.50 -36.08
N MET A 389 6.85 -3.21 -36.10
CA MET A 389 6.28 -1.88 -35.89
C MET A 389 5.96 -1.59 -34.43
N THR A 390 5.95 -2.59 -33.55
CA THR A 390 5.84 -2.38 -32.10
C THR A 390 7.02 -1.55 -31.62
N ALA A 391 6.69 -0.41 -31.00
CA ALA A 391 7.70 0.50 -30.50
C ALA A 391 8.08 0.18 -29.05
N LEU A 392 9.38 0.11 -28.79
CA LEU A 392 9.93 0.04 -27.43
C LEU A 392 10.60 1.36 -27.06
N PHE A 393 10.44 1.77 -25.81
CA PHE A 393 11.19 2.87 -25.24
C PHE A 393 12.55 2.37 -24.77
N THR A 394 13.62 3.03 -25.20
CA THR A 394 14.98 2.66 -24.79
C THR A 394 15.96 3.82 -24.94
N SER A 395 17.12 3.71 -24.31
CA SER A 395 18.24 4.64 -24.49
C SER A 395 19.24 4.08 -25.50
N VAL A 396 19.40 4.77 -26.63
CA VAL A 396 20.41 4.41 -27.63
C VAL A 396 21.83 4.47 -27.05
N GLU A 397 22.06 5.32 -26.04
CA GLU A 397 23.37 5.47 -25.39
C GLU A 397 23.74 4.25 -24.54
N THR A 398 22.79 3.68 -23.80
CA THR A 398 23.01 2.44 -23.04
C THR A 398 23.11 1.23 -23.97
N CYS A 399 22.30 1.16 -25.03
CA CYS A 399 22.44 0.13 -26.07
C CYS A 399 23.82 0.18 -26.76
N ARG A 400 24.36 1.37 -27.04
CA ARG A 400 25.72 1.54 -27.58
C ARG A 400 26.80 1.03 -26.63
N SER A 401 26.61 1.19 -25.32
CA SER A 401 27.55 0.66 -24.33
C SER A 401 27.57 -0.88 -24.37
N LEU A 402 26.40 -1.52 -24.48
CA LEU A 402 26.30 -2.97 -24.66
C LEU A 402 26.87 -3.44 -26.02
N GLU A 403 26.60 -2.73 -27.13
CA GLU A 403 27.22 -3.00 -28.44
C GLU A 403 28.76 -2.94 -28.35
N GLY A 404 29.29 -1.93 -27.67
CA GLY A 404 30.72 -1.78 -27.44
C GLY A 404 31.31 -2.96 -26.67
N LEU A 405 30.63 -3.45 -25.63
CA LEU A 405 31.06 -4.64 -24.90
C LEU A 405 30.97 -5.92 -25.75
N LEU A 406 29.91 -6.07 -26.56
CA LEU A 406 29.73 -7.24 -27.44
C LEU A 406 30.81 -7.32 -28.53
N SER A 407 31.30 -6.17 -29.00
CA SER A 407 32.34 -6.09 -30.03
C SER A 407 33.78 -6.13 -29.49
N SER A 408 34.01 -5.67 -28.27
CA SER A 408 35.37 -5.52 -27.71
C SER A 408 35.82 -6.61 -26.74
N ARG A 409 34.88 -7.30 -26.06
CA ARG A 409 35.21 -8.31 -25.04
C ARG A 409 35.20 -9.72 -25.63
N SER A 410 36.10 -10.56 -25.15
CA SER A 410 36.23 -11.93 -25.61
C SER A 410 35.11 -12.83 -25.08
N LEU A 411 34.85 -13.96 -25.78
CA LEU A 411 33.86 -14.95 -25.34
C LEU A 411 34.12 -15.47 -23.91
N PRO A 412 35.36 -15.78 -23.48
CA PRO A 412 35.63 -16.15 -22.09
C PRO A 412 35.27 -15.07 -21.06
N GLU A 413 35.55 -13.79 -21.35
CA GLU A 413 35.15 -12.67 -20.47
C GLU A 413 33.63 -12.58 -20.36
N TRP A 414 32.90 -12.71 -21.48
CA TRP A 414 31.44 -12.73 -21.47
C TRP A 414 30.85 -13.91 -20.68
N LYS A 415 31.43 -15.10 -20.81
CA LYS A 415 31.02 -16.26 -20.00
C LYS A 415 31.24 -16.02 -18.50
N ALA A 416 32.39 -15.46 -18.12
CA ALA A 416 32.67 -15.15 -16.72
C ALA A 416 31.71 -14.08 -16.18
N PHE A 417 31.45 -13.03 -16.97
CA PHE A 417 30.51 -11.97 -16.64
C PHE A 417 29.08 -12.48 -16.45
N LEU A 418 28.54 -13.22 -17.44
CA LEU A 418 27.19 -13.79 -17.34
C LEU A 418 27.07 -14.75 -16.14
N ARG A 419 28.11 -15.55 -15.88
CA ARG A 419 28.16 -16.45 -14.74
C ARG A 419 28.12 -15.67 -13.42
N CYS A 420 28.86 -14.57 -13.31
CA CYS A 420 28.83 -13.69 -12.14
C CYS A 420 27.43 -13.08 -11.94
N GLN A 421 26.83 -12.51 -12.98
CA GLN A 421 25.50 -11.88 -12.85
C GLN A 421 24.42 -12.89 -12.44
N GLN A 422 24.41 -14.09 -13.03
CA GLN A 422 23.48 -15.15 -12.63
C GLN A 422 23.77 -15.66 -11.21
N ALA A 423 25.03 -15.74 -10.81
CA ALA A 423 25.41 -16.13 -9.46
C ALA A 423 24.95 -15.09 -8.42
N ARG A 424 25.07 -13.79 -8.70
CA ARG A 424 24.56 -12.71 -7.83
C ARG A 424 23.05 -12.82 -7.68
N ARG A 425 22.33 -13.10 -8.77
CA ARG A 425 20.89 -13.33 -8.73
C ARG A 425 20.54 -14.54 -7.87
N MET A 426 21.23 -15.66 -8.04
CA MET A 426 21.03 -16.84 -7.19
C MET A 426 21.32 -16.53 -5.72
N GLN A 427 22.43 -15.85 -5.43
CA GLN A 427 22.78 -15.42 -4.08
C GLN A 427 21.69 -14.54 -3.48
N HIS A 428 21.18 -13.55 -4.21
CA HIS A 428 20.07 -12.71 -3.77
C HIS A 428 18.78 -13.51 -3.51
N LEU A 429 18.47 -14.50 -4.35
CA LEU A 429 17.33 -15.38 -4.16
C LEU A 429 17.48 -16.26 -2.91
N LEU A 430 18.70 -16.69 -2.59
CA LEU A 430 18.99 -17.61 -1.49
C LEU A 430 19.24 -16.94 -0.13
N GLN A 431 19.64 -15.67 -0.10
CA GLN A 431 19.98 -14.94 1.12
C GLN A 431 18.77 -14.48 1.95
N THR A 432 17.56 -14.57 1.41
CA THR A 432 16.37 -14.06 2.10
C THR A 432 15.88 -14.97 3.21
N GLY A 433 15.26 -14.36 4.23
CA GLY A 433 14.78 -15.09 5.39
C GLY A 433 13.66 -16.07 5.06
N ARG A 434 13.62 -17.17 5.82
CA ARG A 434 12.75 -18.34 5.59
C ARG A 434 11.49 -18.34 6.44
N GLN A 435 11.22 -17.27 7.17
CA GLN A 435 9.99 -17.16 7.95
C GLN A 435 8.79 -17.04 7.00
N PRO A 436 7.63 -17.63 7.30
CA PRO A 436 6.48 -17.62 6.39
C PRO A 436 6.11 -16.23 5.87
N GLY A 437 6.10 -15.21 6.73
CA GLY A 437 5.84 -13.82 6.29
C GLY A 437 6.89 -13.27 5.33
N GLN A 438 8.16 -13.65 5.48
CA GLN A 438 9.23 -13.27 4.54
C GLN A 438 9.06 -14.01 3.20
N LEU A 439 8.67 -15.28 3.22
CA LEU A 439 8.40 -16.06 2.01
C LEU A 439 7.22 -15.49 1.22
N LEU A 440 6.13 -15.14 1.92
CA LEU A 440 4.98 -14.48 1.31
C LEU A 440 5.41 -13.14 0.68
N HIS A 441 6.16 -12.32 1.42
CA HIS A 441 6.70 -11.07 0.88
C HIS A 441 7.57 -11.29 -0.37
N ARG A 442 8.36 -12.37 -0.43
CA ARG A 442 9.17 -12.69 -1.62
C ARG A 442 8.32 -13.07 -2.84
N LEU A 443 7.22 -13.77 -2.64
CA LEU A 443 6.25 -14.00 -3.71
C LEU A 443 5.62 -12.67 -4.16
N GLU A 444 5.27 -11.80 -3.21
CA GLU A 444 4.74 -10.46 -3.48
C GLU A 444 5.72 -9.55 -4.22
N ASP A 445 7.03 -9.67 -4.03
CA ASP A 445 8.03 -8.81 -4.68
C ASP A 445 7.98 -8.95 -6.21
N SER A 446 7.71 -10.16 -6.69
CA SER A 446 7.61 -10.44 -8.12
C SER A 446 6.17 -10.31 -8.63
N ARG A 447 5.97 -9.71 -9.81
CA ARG A 447 4.63 -9.62 -10.40
C ARG A 447 4.02 -11.00 -10.68
N GLY A 448 4.80 -11.96 -11.15
CA GLY A 448 4.32 -13.33 -11.36
C GLY A 448 3.88 -13.99 -10.05
N GLY A 449 4.60 -13.77 -8.95
CA GLY A 449 4.18 -14.24 -7.64
C GLY A 449 2.92 -13.54 -7.13
N ARG A 450 2.77 -12.22 -7.32
CA ARG A 450 1.50 -11.51 -7.05
C ARG A 450 0.34 -12.09 -7.85
N ARG A 451 0.56 -12.41 -9.12
CA ARG A 451 -0.47 -13.06 -9.95
C ARG A 451 -0.83 -14.44 -9.43
N LEU A 452 0.16 -15.24 -9.03
CA LEU A 452 -0.08 -16.58 -8.48
C LEU A 452 -0.90 -16.51 -7.19
N LEU A 453 -0.51 -15.63 -6.27
CA LEU A 453 -1.23 -15.38 -5.03
C LEU A 453 -2.64 -14.86 -5.30
N GLY A 454 -2.79 -13.94 -6.26
CA GLY A 454 -4.09 -13.40 -6.67
C GLY A 454 -5.01 -14.48 -7.24
N ALA A 455 -4.52 -15.28 -8.19
CA ALA A 455 -5.30 -16.36 -8.79
C ALA A 455 -5.73 -17.42 -7.77
N TRP A 456 -4.82 -17.80 -6.87
CA TRP A 456 -5.13 -18.73 -5.77
C TRP A 456 -6.17 -18.13 -4.82
N TYR A 457 -5.96 -16.90 -4.34
CA TYR A 457 -6.88 -16.25 -3.42
C TYR A 457 -8.27 -16.07 -4.04
N GLY A 458 -8.33 -15.55 -5.27
CA GLY A 458 -9.57 -15.32 -5.99
C GLY A 458 -10.32 -16.59 -6.37
N SER A 459 -9.64 -17.74 -6.51
CA SER A 459 -10.29 -19.03 -6.76
C SER A 459 -11.21 -19.48 -5.62
N SER A 460 -10.96 -19.00 -4.40
CA SER A 460 -11.72 -19.32 -3.19
C SER A 460 -12.61 -18.16 -2.72
N ALA A 461 -12.69 -17.06 -3.48
CA ALA A 461 -13.50 -15.90 -3.11
C ALA A 461 -14.99 -16.26 -3.14
N ASP A 462 -15.72 -15.87 -2.08
CA ASP A 462 -17.16 -16.09 -1.99
C ASP A 462 -17.90 -15.23 -3.05
N PRO A 463 -18.65 -15.86 -3.98
CA PRO A 463 -19.42 -15.13 -4.99
C PRO A 463 -20.46 -14.16 -4.40
N ALA A 464 -20.89 -14.37 -3.14
CA ALA A 464 -21.80 -13.45 -2.45
C ALA A 464 -21.19 -12.05 -2.24
N LEU A 465 -19.86 -11.95 -2.12
CA LEU A 465 -19.16 -10.67 -2.00
C LEU A 465 -19.36 -9.83 -3.28
N GLU A 466 -19.23 -10.45 -4.46
CA GLU A 466 -19.45 -9.79 -5.75
C GLU A 466 -20.91 -9.36 -5.89
N ALA A 467 -21.85 -10.25 -5.60
CA ALA A 467 -23.28 -9.96 -5.70
C ALA A 467 -23.67 -8.76 -4.82
N ARG A 468 -23.18 -8.70 -3.58
CA ARG A 468 -23.44 -7.58 -2.67
C ARG A 468 -22.76 -6.29 -3.13
N ALA A 469 -21.50 -6.35 -3.56
CA ALA A 469 -20.78 -5.18 -4.07
C ALA A 469 -21.50 -4.58 -5.29
N ARG A 470 -22.01 -5.42 -6.20
CA ARG A 470 -22.79 -5.00 -7.37
C ARG A 470 -24.10 -4.31 -6.97
N ALA A 471 -24.82 -4.88 -5.99
CA ALA A 471 -26.04 -4.25 -5.47
C ALA A 471 -25.79 -2.87 -4.84
N LEU A 472 -24.69 -2.72 -4.08
CA LEU A 472 -24.30 -1.43 -3.51
C LEU A 472 -23.91 -0.43 -4.60
N PHE A 473 -23.12 -0.87 -5.60
CA PHE A 473 -22.72 -0.07 -6.75
C PHE A 473 -23.92 0.46 -7.52
N ASP A 474 -24.87 -0.43 -7.85
CA ASP A 474 -26.09 -0.07 -8.57
C ASP A 474 -26.96 0.90 -7.76
N GLY A 475 -27.04 0.72 -6.44
CA GLY A 475 -27.75 1.64 -5.54
C GLY A 475 -27.15 3.04 -5.52
N VAL A 476 -25.82 3.16 -5.45
CA VAL A 476 -25.15 4.47 -5.51
C VAL A 476 -25.27 5.10 -6.90
N LYS A 477 -25.10 4.31 -7.96
CA LYS A 477 -25.29 4.75 -9.36
C LYS A 477 -26.68 5.32 -9.58
N GLN A 478 -27.70 4.67 -9.03
CA GLN A 478 -29.08 5.16 -9.09
C GLN A 478 -29.23 6.54 -8.40
N VAL A 479 -28.60 6.75 -7.24
CA VAL A 479 -28.64 8.05 -6.54
C VAL A 479 -27.95 9.15 -7.36
N TYR A 480 -26.85 8.85 -8.04
CA TYR A 480 -26.22 9.84 -8.93
C TYR A 480 -27.07 10.18 -10.15
N LEU A 481 -27.75 9.19 -10.76
CA LEU A 481 -28.70 9.44 -11.84
C LEU A 481 -29.86 10.35 -11.39
N GLU A 482 -30.36 10.16 -10.18
CA GLU A 482 -31.38 11.03 -9.58
C GLU A 482 -30.88 12.47 -9.34
N ASP A 483 -29.65 12.61 -8.85
CA ASP A 483 -29.03 13.91 -8.64
C ASP A 483 -28.81 14.65 -9.96
N LEU A 484 -28.37 13.94 -10.99
CA LEU A 484 -28.19 14.48 -12.33
C LEU A 484 -29.52 14.96 -12.92
N ALA A 485 -30.57 14.15 -12.82
CA ALA A 485 -31.91 14.50 -13.30
C ALA A 485 -32.43 15.77 -12.61
N ALA A 486 -32.21 15.89 -11.30
CA ALA A 486 -32.62 17.03 -10.49
C ALA A 486 -31.71 18.28 -10.61
N SER A 487 -30.55 18.17 -11.26
CA SER A 487 -29.58 19.27 -11.37
C SER A 487 -30.04 20.38 -12.32
N SER A 488 -29.37 21.52 -12.27
CA SER A 488 -29.55 22.66 -13.19
C SER A 488 -28.58 22.64 -14.38
N LEU A 489 -27.82 21.55 -14.56
CA LEU A 489 -26.85 21.42 -15.66
C LEU A 489 -27.53 21.59 -17.04
N PRO A 490 -26.80 22.09 -18.05
CA PRO A 490 -27.24 22.07 -19.44
C PRO A 490 -27.68 20.68 -19.89
N VAL A 491 -28.64 20.61 -20.83
CA VAL A 491 -29.22 19.33 -21.28
C VAL A 491 -28.14 18.44 -21.90
N GLU A 492 -27.19 19.03 -22.61
CA GLU A 492 -26.07 18.35 -23.25
C GLU A 492 -25.15 17.70 -22.21
N ASP A 493 -24.82 18.44 -21.14
CA ASP A 493 -23.98 17.95 -20.03
C ASP A 493 -24.69 16.86 -19.23
N LYS A 494 -26.01 17.00 -19.03
CA LYS A 494 -26.84 15.95 -18.42
C LYS A 494 -26.84 14.69 -19.26
N SER A 495 -27.01 14.79 -20.58
CA SER A 495 -26.98 13.64 -21.47
C SER A 495 -25.61 12.95 -21.40
N LEU A 496 -24.53 13.72 -21.48
CA LEU A 496 -23.16 13.19 -21.40
C LEU A 496 -22.92 12.43 -20.09
N LEU A 497 -23.21 13.04 -18.94
CA LEU A 497 -23.02 12.39 -17.64
C LEU A 497 -23.97 11.20 -17.43
N GLN A 498 -25.17 11.24 -18.02
CA GLN A 498 -26.11 10.13 -17.97
C GLN A 498 -25.59 8.94 -18.77
N ASP A 499 -24.97 9.18 -19.93
CA ASP A 499 -24.33 8.16 -20.75
C ASP A 499 -23.13 7.55 -20.01
N VAL A 500 -22.25 8.39 -19.43
CA VAL A 500 -21.13 7.95 -18.58
C VAL A 500 -21.63 7.06 -17.44
N LEU A 501 -22.68 7.48 -16.74
CA LEU A 501 -23.24 6.69 -15.64
C LEU A 501 -23.91 5.41 -16.14
N HIS A 502 -24.63 5.41 -17.26
CA HIS A 502 -25.25 4.20 -17.82
C HIS A 502 -24.20 3.15 -18.20
N ASP A 503 -23.11 3.59 -18.84
CA ASP A 503 -22.01 2.74 -19.26
C ASP A 503 -21.09 2.34 -18.09
N ALA A 504 -21.15 3.07 -16.97
CA ALA A 504 -20.37 2.76 -15.78
C ALA A 504 -20.64 1.33 -15.29
N SER A 505 -19.57 0.55 -15.11
CA SER A 505 -19.64 -0.85 -14.68
C SER A 505 -18.68 -1.15 -13.54
N LEU A 506 -19.07 -2.11 -12.70
CA LEU A 506 -18.22 -2.69 -11.66
C LEU A 506 -17.47 -3.91 -12.21
N ARG A 507 -16.15 -3.79 -12.28
CA ARG A 507 -15.21 -4.86 -12.62
C ARG A 507 -14.71 -5.57 -11.37
N TRP A 508 -14.68 -6.89 -11.45
CA TRP A 508 -14.20 -7.78 -10.39
C TRP A 508 -12.81 -8.32 -10.73
N ASP A 509 -11.80 -7.93 -9.96
CA ASP A 509 -10.41 -8.36 -10.17
C ASP A 509 -10.11 -9.62 -9.34
N ASP A 510 -10.60 -10.78 -9.79
CA ASP A 510 -10.34 -12.08 -9.13
C ASP A 510 -8.96 -12.69 -9.43
N GLY A 511 -8.17 -12.09 -10.31
CA GLY A 511 -6.85 -12.60 -10.67
C GLY A 511 -6.86 -13.95 -11.39
N ARG A 512 -8.02 -14.43 -11.87
CA ARG A 512 -8.17 -15.70 -12.62
C ARG A 512 -8.00 -15.52 -14.13
N ASP A 513 -7.41 -14.39 -14.54
CA ASP A 513 -7.18 -14.03 -15.94
C ASP A 513 -6.00 -14.78 -16.58
N MET A 514 -5.25 -15.56 -15.80
CA MET A 514 -4.13 -16.38 -16.26
C MET A 514 -4.37 -17.88 -15.99
N ASP A 515 -4.08 -18.70 -17.00
CA ASP A 515 -4.03 -20.15 -16.86
C ASP A 515 -2.70 -20.59 -16.22
N TRP A 516 -2.81 -21.40 -15.17
CA TRP A 516 -1.70 -21.94 -14.39
C TRP A 516 -1.45 -23.42 -14.65
N SER A 517 -2.27 -24.08 -15.48
CA SER A 517 -2.15 -25.51 -15.78
C SER A 517 -0.78 -25.91 -16.36
N GLY A 518 -0.12 -24.99 -17.07
CA GLY A 518 1.23 -25.16 -17.61
C GLY A 518 2.36 -24.75 -16.68
N PHE A 519 2.09 -24.33 -15.44
CA PHE A 519 3.15 -23.95 -14.51
C PHE A 519 3.80 -25.20 -13.89
N GLU A 520 4.96 -25.56 -14.41
CA GLU A 520 5.78 -26.61 -13.83
C GLU A 520 6.50 -26.07 -12.59
N ALA A 521 6.13 -26.52 -11.40
CA ALA A 521 6.89 -26.22 -10.19
C ALA A 521 8.17 -27.09 -10.11
N SER A 522 9.22 -26.53 -9.52
CA SER A 522 10.49 -27.18 -9.23
C SER A 522 10.60 -27.47 -7.74
N PRO A 523 11.35 -28.52 -7.33
CA PRO A 523 11.79 -28.67 -5.95
C PRO A 523 12.67 -27.50 -5.45
N SER A 524 13.21 -26.67 -6.33
CA SER A 524 13.94 -25.45 -5.96
C SER A 524 13.04 -24.22 -5.93
N PHE A 525 12.96 -23.57 -4.77
CA PHE A 525 12.23 -22.32 -4.61
C PHE A 525 12.80 -21.20 -5.48
N ALA A 526 14.13 -21.11 -5.59
CA ALA A 526 14.80 -20.13 -6.45
C ALA A 526 14.41 -20.29 -7.93
N ILE A 527 14.29 -21.54 -8.41
CA ILE A 527 13.83 -21.81 -9.79
C ILE A 527 12.37 -21.39 -9.95
N ASN A 528 11.50 -21.65 -8.96
CA ASN A 528 10.10 -21.22 -9.00
C ASN A 528 9.98 -19.70 -9.08
N LEU A 529 10.74 -18.95 -8.27
CA LEU A 529 10.76 -17.49 -8.33
C LEU A 529 11.24 -16.96 -9.69
N GLN A 530 12.26 -17.59 -10.29
CA GLN A 530 12.70 -17.24 -11.65
C GLN A 530 11.62 -17.53 -12.69
N ARG A 531 10.95 -18.69 -12.62
CA ARG A 531 9.83 -19.04 -13.52
C ARG A 531 8.69 -18.04 -13.42
N LEU A 532 8.33 -17.61 -12.20
CA LEU A 532 7.34 -16.55 -11.96
C LEU A 532 7.78 -15.20 -12.54
N ALA A 533 9.06 -14.84 -12.39
CA ALA A 533 9.61 -13.65 -13.05
C ALA A 533 9.58 -13.74 -14.58
N GLY A 534 9.80 -14.93 -15.17
CA GLY A 534 9.67 -15.15 -16.62
C GLY A 534 8.23 -15.07 -17.12
N LEU A 535 7.24 -15.53 -16.33
CA LEU A 535 5.83 -15.35 -16.64
C LEU A 535 5.45 -13.87 -16.76
N LYS A 536 5.94 -13.02 -15.84
CA LYS A 536 5.77 -11.56 -15.93
C LYS A 536 6.21 -11.04 -17.30
N VAL A 537 7.39 -11.42 -17.78
CA VAL A 537 7.95 -10.89 -19.02
C VAL A 537 7.08 -11.27 -20.22
N ARG A 538 6.57 -12.52 -20.25
CA ARG A 538 5.64 -12.96 -21.30
C ARG A 538 4.33 -12.17 -21.29
N GLU A 539 3.77 -11.94 -20.11
CA GLU A 539 2.56 -11.12 -19.95
C GLU A 539 2.80 -9.67 -20.38
N ASP A 540 3.96 -9.10 -20.05
CA ASP A 540 4.33 -7.75 -20.48
C ASP A 540 4.38 -7.66 -22.02
N ILE A 541 4.97 -8.64 -22.69
CA ILE A 541 5.00 -8.73 -24.16
C ILE A 541 3.58 -8.76 -24.74
N GLU A 542 2.71 -9.63 -24.21
CA GLU A 542 1.31 -9.73 -24.68
C GLU A 542 0.56 -8.39 -24.56
N ILE A 543 0.75 -7.66 -23.47
CA ILE A 543 0.11 -6.35 -23.26
C ILE A 543 0.68 -5.28 -24.19
N ILE A 544 1.98 -5.35 -24.49
CA ILE A 544 2.66 -4.42 -25.40
C ILE A 544 2.19 -4.64 -26.85
N GLU A 545 2.05 -5.90 -27.26
CA GLU A 545 1.65 -6.31 -28.61
C GLU A 545 0.15 -6.14 -28.88
N ASP A 546 -0.70 -6.30 -27.87
CA ASP A 546 -2.14 -6.12 -27.99
C ASP A 546 -2.66 -4.92 -27.18
N PRO A 547 -2.36 -3.68 -27.64
CA PRO A 547 -2.85 -2.49 -26.96
C PRO A 547 -4.38 -2.32 -27.07
N ALA A 548 -5.06 -3.07 -27.96
CA ALA A 548 -6.50 -3.03 -28.17
C ALA A 548 -7.26 -4.09 -27.33
N GLY A 549 -6.60 -5.18 -26.93
CA GLY A 549 -7.10 -6.23 -26.07
C GLY A 549 -7.27 -5.77 -24.62
N ALA A 550 -8.52 -5.64 -24.21
CA ALA A 550 -8.93 -5.10 -22.91
C ALA A 550 -8.36 -5.86 -21.68
N SER A 551 -8.10 -5.07 -20.63
CA SER A 551 -8.28 -5.44 -19.21
C SER A 551 -7.48 -6.60 -18.60
N ARG A 552 -6.29 -6.96 -19.11
CA ARG A 552 -5.42 -7.90 -18.38
C ARG A 552 -4.65 -7.27 -17.21
N THR A 553 -4.89 -6.02 -16.82
CA THR A 553 -4.12 -5.32 -15.78
C THR A 553 -4.89 -5.15 -14.47
N GLY A 554 -5.66 -6.17 -14.07
CA GLY A 554 -6.36 -6.17 -12.79
C GLY A 554 -5.40 -6.06 -11.59
N SER A 555 -5.88 -5.47 -10.50
CA SER A 555 -5.17 -5.56 -9.22
C SER A 555 -5.15 -7.01 -8.74
N PRO A 556 -4.09 -7.50 -8.09
CA PRO A 556 -4.09 -8.86 -7.56
C PRO A 556 -5.24 -9.05 -6.56
N ALA A 557 -5.95 -10.17 -6.66
CA ALA A 557 -7.18 -10.42 -5.91
C ALA A 557 -7.04 -10.34 -4.38
N HIS A 558 -5.83 -10.62 -3.88
CA HIS A 558 -5.47 -10.58 -2.47
C HIS A 558 -4.97 -9.20 -2.00
N HIS A 559 -4.95 -8.18 -2.87
CA HIS A 559 -4.64 -6.80 -2.46
C HIS A 559 -5.91 -6.11 -1.99
N LEU A 560 -5.81 -5.19 -1.02
CA LEU A 560 -6.93 -4.32 -0.64
C LEU A 560 -6.98 -3.15 -1.62
N ALA A 561 -7.70 -3.28 -2.73
CA ALA A 561 -7.69 -2.29 -3.80
C ALA A 561 -9.09 -2.04 -4.37
N MET A 562 -9.38 -0.75 -4.57
CA MET A 562 -10.46 -0.22 -5.39
C MET A 562 -9.90 0.92 -6.23
N GLY A 563 -10.54 1.23 -7.34
CA GLY A 563 -10.18 2.40 -8.13
C GLY A 563 -11.07 2.57 -9.35
N THR A 564 -10.83 3.66 -10.07
CA THR A 564 -11.53 4.00 -11.31
C THR A 564 -10.61 3.96 -12.52
N ASN A 565 -11.09 3.32 -13.58
CA ASN A 565 -10.56 3.42 -14.92
C ASN A 565 -11.49 4.28 -15.77
N VAL A 566 -11.20 5.57 -15.79
CA VAL A 566 -11.99 6.60 -16.47
C VAL A 566 -12.14 6.31 -17.96
N ARG A 567 -11.08 5.81 -18.61
CA ARG A 567 -11.07 5.54 -20.05
C ARG A 567 -12.06 4.44 -20.44
N ASP A 568 -12.18 3.42 -19.61
CA ASP A 568 -13.03 2.26 -19.88
C ASP A 568 -14.40 2.39 -19.17
N GLY A 569 -14.65 3.46 -18.41
CA GLY A 569 -15.89 3.65 -17.64
C GLY A 569 -16.05 2.62 -16.52
N GLN A 570 -14.96 2.14 -15.91
CA GLN A 570 -15.01 1.04 -14.94
C GLN A 570 -14.59 1.47 -13.56
N VAL A 571 -15.36 1.07 -12.55
CA VAL A 571 -14.89 0.96 -11.17
C VAL A 571 -14.40 -0.47 -10.97
N PHE A 572 -13.21 -0.67 -10.42
CA PHE A 572 -12.70 -2.02 -10.10
C PHE A 572 -12.55 -2.21 -8.60
N THR A 573 -12.70 -3.45 -8.15
CA THR A 573 -12.45 -3.86 -6.76
C THR A 573 -11.88 -5.28 -6.71
N THR A 574 -11.20 -5.61 -5.61
CA THR A 574 -10.65 -6.95 -5.38
C THR A 574 -11.46 -7.75 -4.35
N PRO A 575 -11.45 -9.09 -4.43
CA PRO A 575 -12.06 -9.95 -3.42
C PRO A 575 -11.57 -9.67 -2.00
N ALA A 576 -10.27 -9.44 -1.81
CA ALA A 576 -9.70 -9.21 -0.48
C ALA A 576 -10.19 -7.92 0.17
N LEU A 577 -10.36 -6.86 -0.62
CA LEU A 577 -10.94 -5.62 -0.10
C LEU A 577 -12.36 -5.85 0.42
N LEU A 578 -13.18 -6.51 -0.39
CA LEU A 578 -14.57 -6.76 -0.07
C LEU A 578 -14.73 -7.68 1.12
N GLY A 579 -13.99 -8.80 1.14
CA GLY A 579 -13.94 -9.70 2.29
C GLY A 579 -13.54 -8.96 3.57
N SER A 580 -12.53 -8.09 3.51
CA SER A 580 -12.05 -7.34 4.68
C SER A 580 -13.08 -6.33 5.19
N VAL A 581 -13.71 -5.58 4.28
CA VAL A 581 -14.68 -4.54 4.64
C VAL A 581 -16.02 -5.14 5.09
N GLN A 582 -16.51 -6.17 4.39
CA GLN A 582 -17.80 -6.81 4.71
C GLN A 582 -17.72 -7.64 5.99
N THR A 583 -16.60 -8.35 6.25
CA THR A 583 -16.42 -9.08 7.52
C THR A 583 -16.39 -8.14 8.72
N ALA A 584 -15.93 -6.90 8.54
CA ALA A 584 -15.95 -5.88 9.59
C ALA A 584 -17.33 -5.25 9.79
N ALA A 585 -18.23 -5.35 8.81
CA ALA A 585 -19.54 -4.71 8.85
C ALA A 585 -20.47 -5.40 9.85
N THR A 586 -21.10 -4.61 10.73
CA THR A 586 -22.00 -5.12 11.79
C THR A 586 -23.49 -4.90 11.51
N SER A 587 -23.82 -4.18 10.44
CA SER A 587 -25.18 -3.88 10.00
C SER A 587 -25.18 -3.35 8.56
N ALA A 588 -26.38 -3.20 7.96
CA ALA A 588 -26.52 -2.60 6.63
C ALA A 588 -26.01 -1.15 6.59
N GLU A 589 -26.25 -0.34 7.64
CA GLU A 589 -25.70 1.02 7.74
C GLU A 589 -24.18 1.01 7.72
N HIS A 590 -23.55 0.03 8.38
CA HIS A 590 -22.10 -0.14 8.36
C HIS A 590 -21.63 -0.47 6.93
N GLU A 591 -22.26 -1.43 6.24
CA GLU A 591 -21.90 -1.76 4.86
C GLU A 591 -22.02 -0.56 3.90
N TRP A 592 -23.12 0.21 3.99
CA TRP A 592 -23.28 1.43 3.22
C TRP A 592 -22.21 2.46 3.62
N ALA A 593 -21.92 2.61 4.91
CA ALA A 593 -20.92 3.56 5.40
C ALA A 593 -19.47 3.22 5.04
N THR A 594 -19.19 1.97 4.66
CA THR A 594 -17.86 1.53 4.25
C THR A 594 -17.83 1.28 2.75
N LEU A 595 -18.31 0.13 2.30
CA LEU A 595 -18.24 -0.29 0.91
C LEU A 595 -19.08 0.61 -0.01
N GLY A 596 -20.28 1.02 0.42
CA GLY A 596 -21.10 1.95 -0.36
C GLY A 596 -20.41 3.30 -0.56
N VAL A 597 -19.77 3.84 0.48
CA VAL A 597 -18.98 5.08 0.39
C VAL A 597 -17.82 4.94 -0.59
N MET A 598 -17.06 3.84 -0.51
CA MET A 598 -15.93 3.60 -1.42
C MET A 598 -16.40 3.51 -2.87
N LEU A 599 -17.46 2.74 -3.16
CA LEU A 599 -18.02 2.62 -4.51
C LEU A 599 -18.54 3.97 -5.02
N GLY A 600 -19.16 4.77 -4.16
CA GLY A 600 -19.61 6.11 -4.51
C GLY A 600 -18.51 7.11 -4.75
N HIS A 601 -17.39 7.00 -4.01
CA HIS A 601 -16.19 7.79 -4.25
C HIS A 601 -15.62 7.49 -5.65
N GLU A 602 -15.43 6.20 -5.98
CA GLU A 602 -14.87 5.81 -7.28
C GLU A 602 -15.78 6.17 -8.45
N LEU A 603 -17.09 6.01 -8.29
CA LEU A 603 -18.07 6.42 -9.29
C LEU A 603 -18.13 7.95 -9.45
N ALA A 604 -17.80 8.73 -8.40
CA ALA A 604 -17.67 10.18 -8.53
C ALA A 604 -16.49 10.58 -9.43
N HIS A 605 -15.36 9.86 -9.39
CA HIS A 605 -14.24 10.08 -10.31
C HIS A 605 -14.68 9.90 -11.77
N LEU A 606 -15.50 8.89 -12.08
CA LEU A 606 -16.04 8.72 -13.45
C LEU A 606 -16.83 9.93 -13.94
N MET A 607 -17.59 10.58 -13.07
CA MET A 607 -18.39 11.74 -13.48
C MET A 607 -17.57 13.03 -13.61
N VAL A 608 -16.46 13.14 -12.87
CA VAL A 608 -15.59 14.32 -12.93
C VAL A 608 -14.62 14.23 -14.11
N ASP A 609 -14.10 13.02 -14.38
CA ASP A 609 -13.02 12.81 -15.34
C ASP A 609 -13.48 12.13 -16.64
N GLY A 610 -14.67 11.53 -16.67
CA GLY A 610 -15.15 10.68 -17.77
C GLY A 610 -15.65 11.41 -19.01
N GLY A 611 -15.72 12.75 -19.00
CA GLY A 611 -16.16 13.54 -20.13
C GLY A 611 -15.82 15.01 -19.99
N THR A 612 -15.78 15.72 -21.12
CA THR A 612 -15.59 17.18 -21.15
C THR A 612 -16.95 17.85 -21.14
N LEU A 613 -17.31 18.48 -20.03
CA LEU A 613 -18.53 19.27 -19.92
C LEU A 613 -18.44 20.52 -20.79
N SER A 614 -19.59 21.12 -21.11
CA SER A 614 -19.65 22.46 -21.65
C SER A 614 -19.02 23.47 -20.68
N ALA A 615 -18.59 24.64 -21.18
CA ALA A 615 -18.03 25.68 -20.32
C ALA A 615 -18.96 26.09 -19.15
N VAL A 616 -20.28 25.99 -19.34
CA VAL A 616 -21.26 26.23 -18.28
C VAL A 616 -21.25 25.10 -17.26
N GLY A 617 -21.24 23.84 -17.70
CA GLY A 617 -21.15 22.67 -16.83
C GLY A 617 -19.83 22.62 -16.05
N GLU A 618 -18.70 22.94 -16.68
CA GLU A 618 -17.40 23.07 -16.02
C GLU A 618 -17.42 24.14 -14.93
N ALA A 619 -17.98 25.32 -15.23
CA ALA A 619 -18.10 26.40 -14.25
C ALA A 619 -18.99 26.01 -13.05
N MET A 620 -20.08 25.28 -13.30
CA MET A 620 -20.96 24.78 -12.23
C MET A 620 -20.26 23.71 -11.38
N MET A 621 -19.56 22.77 -12.00
CA MET A 621 -18.77 21.75 -11.29
C MET A 621 -17.68 22.41 -10.42
N GLU A 622 -16.98 23.40 -10.97
CA GLU A 622 -15.94 24.12 -10.23
C GLU A 622 -16.54 24.95 -9.08
N GLN A 623 -17.71 25.56 -9.26
CA GLN A 623 -18.42 26.25 -8.19
C GLN A 623 -18.78 25.31 -7.03
N GLU A 624 -19.24 24.08 -7.32
CA GLU A 624 -19.46 23.05 -6.30
C GLU A 624 -18.15 22.63 -5.62
N ASN A 625 -17.09 22.40 -6.40
CA ASN A 625 -15.77 22.04 -5.87
C ASN A 625 -15.19 23.13 -4.96
N VAL A 626 -15.35 24.40 -5.31
CA VAL A 626 -14.94 25.55 -4.47
C VAL A 626 -15.75 25.58 -3.18
N ALA A 627 -17.07 25.39 -3.25
CA ALA A 627 -17.92 25.34 -2.06
C ALA A 627 -17.54 24.16 -1.15
N ILE A 628 -17.20 23.01 -1.73
CA ILE A 628 -16.65 21.85 -1.00
C ILE A 628 -15.32 22.21 -0.34
N GLY A 629 -14.38 22.81 -1.08
CA GLY A 629 -13.08 23.25 -0.56
C GLY A 629 -13.20 24.23 0.61
N GLN A 630 -14.20 25.12 0.58
CA GLN A 630 -14.50 26.02 1.70
C GLN A 630 -15.03 25.28 2.94
N ARG A 631 -15.93 24.29 2.76
CA ARG A 631 -16.42 23.45 3.86
C ARG A 631 -15.27 22.69 4.53
N ILE A 632 -14.41 22.09 3.71
CA ILE A 632 -13.17 21.41 4.08
C ILE A 632 -12.25 22.34 4.88
N GLY A 633 -11.91 23.51 4.33
CA GLY A 633 -11.06 24.48 5.03
C GLY A 633 -11.64 24.95 6.37
N GLY A 634 -12.97 25.02 6.47
CA GLY A 634 -13.67 25.34 7.71
C GLY A 634 -13.59 24.25 8.79
N LEU A 635 -13.50 22.97 8.42
CA LEU A 635 -13.31 21.86 9.37
C LEU A 635 -11.91 21.88 10.00
N TRP A 636 -10.91 22.41 9.29
CA TRP A 636 -9.49 22.21 9.62
C TRP A 636 -8.71 23.53 9.66
N SER A 637 -9.09 24.40 10.60
CA SER A 637 -8.46 25.71 10.80
C SER A 637 -7.25 25.70 11.75
N SER A 638 -6.96 24.57 12.40
CA SER A 638 -5.85 24.38 13.33
C SER A 638 -4.62 23.72 12.69
N GLU A 639 -3.45 23.89 13.29
CA GLU A 639 -2.21 23.22 12.86
C GLU A 639 -2.27 21.69 13.12
N PRO A 640 -1.74 20.85 12.20
CA PRO A 640 -1.18 21.18 10.89
C PRO A 640 -2.26 21.54 9.86
N GLN A 641 -2.06 22.64 9.13
CA GLN A 641 -3.03 23.09 8.13
C GLN A 641 -3.02 22.22 6.87
N LEU A 642 -4.21 21.75 6.47
CA LEU A 642 -4.43 21.06 5.20
C LEU A 642 -4.57 22.09 4.08
N ASP A 643 -3.85 21.93 2.97
CA ASP A 643 -4.07 22.75 1.77
C ASP A 643 -5.37 22.31 1.08
N PRO A 644 -6.47 23.10 1.17
CA PRO A 644 -7.76 22.68 0.65
C PRO A 644 -7.78 22.61 -0.88
N GLN A 645 -6.87 23.30 -1.58
CA GLN A 645 -6.78 23.24 -3.04
C GLN A 645 -6.17 21.92 -3.51
N ARG A 646 -5.12 21.47 -2.82
CA ARG A 646 -4.43 20.21 -3.13
C ARG A 646 -5.34 18.99 -3.03
N VAL A 647 -6.16 18.93 -1.99
CA VAL A 647 -6.97 17.74 -1.67
C VAL A 647 -8.41 17.80 -2.17
N ARG A 648 -8.76 18.90 -2.85
CA ARG A 648 -10.14 19.21 -3.23
C ARG A 648 -10.80 18.12 -4.07
N GLY A 649 -10.06 17.54 -5.02
CA GLY A 649 -10.60 16.51 -5.92
C GLY A 649 -11.06 15.27 -5.15
N GLU A 650 -10.15 14.68 -4.37
CA GLU A 650 -10.44 13.49 -3.57
C GLU A 650 -11.49 13.75 -2.48
N ALA A 651 -11.41 14.89 -1.80
CA ALA A 651 -12.37 15.23 -0.77
C ALA A 651 -13.77 15.53 -1.34
N ALA A 652 -13.87 16.01 -2.59
CA ALA A 652 -15.15 16.14 -3.28
C ALA A 652 -15.73 14.77 -3.65
N CYS A 653 -14.91 13.84 -4.13
CA CYS A 653 -15.33 12.46 -4.37
C CYS A 653 -15.77 11.76 -3.08
N ASP A 654 -15.08 12.00 -1.96
CA ASP A 654 -15.49 11.52 -0.63
C ASP A 654 -16.87 12.01 -0.21
N LEU A 655 -17.12 13.32 -0.28
CA LEU A 655 -18.41 13.89 0.11
C LEU A 655 -19.55 13.41 -0.80
N ARG A 656 -19.30 13.30 -2.11
CA ARG A 656 -20.26 12.75 -3.07
C ARG A 656 -20.57 11.29 -2.75
N GLY A 657 -19.53 10.48 -2.55
CA GLY A 657 -19.66 9.07 -2.20
C GLY A 657 -20.38 8.85 -0.88
N LEU A 658 -20.04 9.61 0.16
CA LEU A 658 -20.71 9.58 1.46
C LEU A 658 -22.20 9.93 1.34
N SER A 659 -22.53 11.01 0.62
CA SER A 659 -23.94 11.42 0.49
C SER A 659 -24.76 10.42 -0.34
N ALA A 660 -24.20 9.96 -1.46
CA ALA A 660 -24.89 9.04 -2.34
C ALA A 660 -25.11 7.69 -1.65
N SER A 661 -24.11 7.20 -0.93
CA SER A 661 -24.20 5.96 -0.16
C SER A 661 -25.22 6.03 0.98
N ARG A 662 -25.25 7.13 1.75
CA ARG A 662 -26.26 7.34 2.80
C ARG A 662 -27.67 7.23 2.22
N ARG A 663 -27.93 7.95 1.13
CA ARG A 663 -29.25 7.99 0.48
C ARG A 663 -29.64 6.65 -0.14
N ALA A 664 -28.68 5.93 -0.72
CA ALA A 664 -28.91 4.59 -1.23
C ALA A 664 -29.28 3.62 -0.09
N GLY A 665 -28.59 3.73 1.06
CA GLY A 665 -28.91 2.98 2.27
C GLY A 665 -30.27 3.33 2.89
N GLU A 666 -30.64 4.61 2.91
CA GLU A 666 -31.98 5.07 3.33
C GLU A 666 -33.07 4.51 2.40
N ALA A 667 -32.84 4.49 1.09
CA ALA A 667 -33.76 3.92 0.12
C ALA A 667 -33.89 2.39 0.27
N GLU A 668 -32.78 1.69 0.52
CA GLU A 668 -32.80 0.25 0.83
C GLU A 668 -33.60 -0.02 2.11
N ALA A 669 -33.34 0.74 3.18
CA ALA A 669 -34.08 0.66 4.45
C ALA A 669 -35.59 0.87 4.28
N ALA A 670 -35.96 1.90 3.52
CA ALA A 670 -37.36 2.22 3.26
C ALA A 670 -38.08 1.09 2.50
N ARG A 671 -37.42 0.48 1.50
CA ARG A 671 -37.97 -0.69 0.77
C ARG A 671 -38.18 -1.89 1.68
N GLU A 672 -37.32 -2.06 2.68
CA GLU A 672 -37.41 -3.13 3.68
C GLU A 672 -38.35 -2.79 4.85
N GLY A 673 -38.95 -1.60 4.88
CA GLY A 673 -39.83 -1.16 5.96
C GLY A 673 -39.09 -0.89 7.29
N ARG A 674 -37.78 -0.62 7.24
CA ARG A 674 -36.95 -0.29 8.41
C ARG A 674 -36.52 1.18 8.40
N VAL A 675 -36.17 1.68 9.58
CA VAL A 675 -35.54 3.01 9.74
C VAL A 675 -34.04 2.87 9.56
N PHE A 676 -33.42 3.77 8.79
CA PHE A 676 -31.97 3.82 8.61
C PHE A 676 -31.31 4.55 9.80
N ASP A 677 -30.35 3.90 10.47
CA ASP A 677 -29.64 4.50 11.60
C ASP A 677 -28.48 5.39 11.12
N LEU A 678 -28.75 6.69 10.99
CA LEU A 678 -27.77 7.69 10.58
C LEU A 678 -26.56 7.77 11.52
N ARG A 679 -26.76 7.58 12.82
CA ARG A 679 -25.66 7.65 13.79
C ARG A 679 -24.67 6.51 13.53
N ARG A 680 -25.19 5.31 13.30
CA ARG A 680 -24.40 4.13 12.97
C ARG A 680 -23.67 4.29 11.64
N PHE A 681 -24.32 4.85 10.63
CA PHE A 681 -23.71 5.17 9.35
C PHE A 681 -22.51 6.11 9.52
N PHE A 682 -22.69 7.27 10.18
CA PHE A 682 -21.60 8.26 10.31
C PHE A 682 -20.43 7.75 11.16
N VAL A 683 -20.69 6.99 12.22
CA VAL A 683 -19.61 6.38 13.04
C VAL A 683 -18.82 5.36 12.22
N ALA A 684 -19.49 4.49 11.45
CA ALA A 684 -18.83 3.52 10.61
C ALA A 684 -18.02 4.18 9.46
N ALA A 685 -18.55 5.26 8.88
CA ALA A 685 -17.85 6.02 7.85
C ALA A 685 -16.58 6.69 8.39
N ALA A 686 -16.63 7.27 9.60
CA ALA A 686 -15.45 7.75 10.28
C ALA A 686 -14.46 6.61 10.61
N GLY A 687 -15.00 5.45 10.99
CA GLY A 687 -14.27 4.21 11.25
C GLY A 687 -13.44 3.69 10.07
N LEU A 688 -13.96 3.80 8.85
CA LEU A 688 -13.24 3.43 7.61
C LEU A 688 -11.90 4.16 7.49
N HIS A 689 -11.83 5.39 8.02
CA HIS A 689 -10.67 6.26 7.93
C HIS A 689 -9.81 6.28 9.20
N ALA A 690 -10.05 5.36 10.13
CA ALA A 690 -9.27 5.22 11.36
C ALA A 690 -7.77 5.12 11.03
N ALA A 691 -6.99 6.05 11.58
CA ALA A 691 -5.54 6.06 11.47
C ALA A 691 -4.91 6.79 12.66
N ASN A 692 -3.69 6.39 13.04
CA ASN A 692 -2.96 7.01 14.15
C ASN A 692 -1.51 7.38 13.75
N PRO A 693 -1.33 8.32 12.79
CA PRO A 693 0.00 8.80 12.43
C PRO A 693 0.61 9.67 13.54
N THR A 694 1.94 9.64 13.66
CA THR A 694 2.67 10.69 14.40
C THR A 694 2.48 12.05 13.74
N ALA A 695 2.68 13.15 14.48
CA ALA A 695 2.63 14.50 13.92
C ALA A 695 3.60 14.70 12.73
N ALA A 696 4.77 14.05 12.75
CA ALA A 696 5.71 14.08 11.63
C ALA A 696 5.16 13.35 10.39
N GLN A 697 4.60 12.14 10.56
CA GLN A 697 3.97 11.40 9.47
C GLN A 697 2.76 12.14 8.91
N LEU A 698 1.96 12.79 9.76
CA LEU A 698 0.80 13.56 9.35
C LEU A 698 1.22 14.78 8.50
N ARG A 699 2.23 15.54 8.96
CA ARG A 699 2.79 16.67 8.18
C ARG A 699 3.36 16.23 6.83
N ALA A 700 4.09 15.12 6.80
CA ALA A 700 4.61 14.56 5.55
C ALA A 700 3.48 14.22 4.57
N LYS A 701 2.43 13.52 5.04
CA LYS A 701 1.26 13.20 4.21
C LYS A 701 0.55 14.43 3.66
N ILE A 702 0.32 15.44 4.49
CA ILE A 702 -0.30 16.71 4.05
C ILE A 702 0.51 17.37 2.93
N SER A 703 1.84 17.26 2.95
CA SER A 703 2.72 17.88 1.96
C SER A 703 2.91 17.09 0.66
N GLU A 704 2.47 15.83 0.60
CA GLU A 704 2.79 14.91 -0.50
C GLU A 704 1.55 14.29 -1.16
N ASP A 705 0.46 14.09 -0.42
CA ASP A 705 -0.71 13.34 -0.87
C ASP A 705 -1.81 14.27 -1.43
N HIS A 706 -2.55 13.77 -2.42
CA HIS A 706 -3.77 14.40 -2.93
C HIS A 706 -5.02 13.97 -2.16
N HIS A 707 -4.95 12.86 -1.42
CA HIS A 707 -6.00 12.47 -0.49
C HIS A 707 -5.85 13.23 0.83
N PRO A 708 -6.96 13.69 1.44
CA PRO A 708 -6.91 14.10 2.83
C PRO A 708 -6.44 12.91 3.70
N PRO A 709 -5.58 13.12 4.71
CA PRO A 709 -5.16 12.04 5.59
C PRO A 709 -6.37 11.44 6.35
N GLY A 710 -6.26 10.19 6.81
CA GLY A 710 -7.35 9.46 7.49
C GLY A 710 -8.12 10.26 8.55
N PRO A 711 -7.44 10.90 9.53
CA PRO A 711 -8.11 11.73 10.54
C PRO A 711 -8.96 12.85 9.95
N PHE A 712 -8.51 13.44 8.84
CA PHE A 712 -9.28 14.47 8.12
C PHE A 712 -10.47 13.86 7.39
N ARG A 713 -10.30 12.73 6.69
CA ARG A 713 -11.43 12.05 6.01
C ARG A 713 -12.51 11.61 6.99
N ALA A 714 -12.13 11.18 8.20
CA ALA A 714 -13.08 10.82 9.25
C ALA A 714 -14.01 11.97 9.66
N GLU A 715 -13.55 13.23 9.56
CA GLU A 715 -14.35 14.42 9.88
C GLU A 715 -15.35 14.80 8.77
N LEU A 716 -15.20 14.30 7.54
CA LEU A 716 -16.04 14.70 6.40
C LEU A 716 -17.52 14.37 6.62
N GLY A 717 -17.82 13.34 7.42
CA GLY A 717 -19.17 12.96 7.84
C GLY A 717 -19.95 14.14 8.42
N ARG A 718 -19.25 15.03 9.16
CA ARG A 718 -19.85 16.23 9.73
C ARG A 718 -20.42 17.11 8.63
N SER A 719 -19.80 17.25 7.47
CA SER A 719 -20.29 18.16 6.42
C SER A 719 -21.62 17.74 5.75
N LEU A 720 -22.15 16.56 6.05
CA LEU A 720 -23.33 16.01 5.37
C LEU A 720 -24.65 16.36 6.05
N LYS A 721 -25.69 16.45 5.23
CA LYS A 721 -27.07 16.54 5.70
C LYS A 721 -27.45 15.28 6.50
N GLY A 722 -28.19 15.49 7.58
CA GLY A 722 -28.58 14.44 8.52
C GLY A 722 -27.58 14.23 9.65
N PHE A 723 -26.34 14.72 9.55
CA PHE A 723 -25.35 14.58 10.63
C PHE A 723 -25.78 15.31 11.90
N ASP A 724 -26.10 16.61 11.79
CA ASP A 724 -26.46 17.43 12.95
C ASP A 724 -27.71 16.87 13.67
N GLU A 725 -28.69 16.35 12.90
CA GLU A 725 -29.87 15.70 13.46
C GLU A 725 -29.54 14.37 14.16
N ALA A 726 -28.67 13.54 13.57
CA ALA A 726 -28.30 12.24 14.11
C ALA A 726 -27.56 12.33 15.46
N PHE A 727 -26.85 13.43 15.70
CA PHE A 727 -26.07 13.66 16.93
C PHE A 727 -26.63 14.78 17.82
N GLY A 728 -27.68 15.48 17.40
CA GLY A 728 -28.23 16.62 18.13
C GLY A 728 -27.29 17.83 18.18
N CYS A 729 -26.51 18.05 17.13
CA CYS A 729 -25.61 19.19 17.02
C CYS A 729 -26.37 20.49 16.77
N GLU A 730 -25.81 21.61 17.25
CA GLU A 730 -26.32 22.92 16.84
C GLU A 730 -26.14 23.11 15.32
N PRO A 731 -27.11 23.75 14.63
CA PRO A 731 -27.00 24.00 13.20
C PRO A 731 -25.71 24.77 12.88
N ARG A 732 -24.89 24.22 11.98
CA ARG A 732 -23.65 24.86 11.58
C ARG A 732 -23.89 26.03 10.62
N PRO A 733 -22.99 27.03 10.58
CA PRO A 733 -23.15 28.20 9.71
C PRO A 733 -23.18 27.86 8.21
N SER A 734 -22.48 26.80 7.81
CA SER A 734 -22.44 26.32 6.42
C SER A 734 -23.61 25.36 6.13
N THR A 735 -24.29 25.55 5.00
CA THR A 735 -25.31 24.61 4.53
C THR A 735 -24.71 23.20 4.35
N PRO A 736 -25.33 22.16 4.95
CA PRO A 736 -24.86 20.78 4.81
C PRO A 736 -24.86 20.32 3.34
N PHE A 737 -23.89 19.48 2.99
CA PHE A 737 -23.81 18.83 1.69
C PHE A 737 -24.84 17.69 1.60
N ASP A 738 -25.57 17.59 0.50
CA ASP A 738 -26.65 16.59 0.32
C ASP A 738 -26.62 15.91 -1.05
N ARG A 739 -26.22 16.62 -2.10
CA ARG A 739 -26.31 16.13 -3.48
C ARG A 739 -25.07 16.52 -4.25
N MET A 740 -24.79 15.79 -5.33
CA MET A 740 -23.65 16.06 -6.20
C MET A 740 -23.62 17.50 -6.73
N PHE A 741 -24.78 18.04 -7.10
CA PHE A 741 -24.99 19.43 -7.50
C PHE A 741 -25.98 20.07 -6.54
N THR A 742 -25.52 21.04 -5.75
CA THR A 742 -26.31 21.69 -4.69
C THR A 742 -26.89 23.03 -5.12
N GLN A 743 -26.31 23.70 -6.12
CA GLN A 743 -26.69 25.05 -6.52
C GLN A 743 -27.63 25.08 -7.74
N ALA A 744 -28.87 25.49 -7.50
CA ALA A 744 -29.93 25.60 -8.51
C ALA A 744 -29.91 26.90 -9.33
N ALA A 745 -29.01 27.86 -9.06
CA ALA A 745 -29.03 29.14 -9.74
C ALA A 745 -28.11 29.11 -10.98
N PRO A 746 -28.62 29.37 -12.19
CA PRO A 746 -27.76 29.55 -13.35
C PRO A 746 -26.83 30.74 -13.06
N VAL A 747 -25.52 30.48 -13.11
CA VAL A 747 -24.54 31.56 -13.25
C VAL A 747 -24.98 32.33 -14.48
N ARG A 748 -25.44 33.57 -14.32
CA ARG A 748 -25.64 34.47 -15.46
C ARG A 748 -24.29 34.52 -16.15
N ALA A 749 -24.20 33.92 -17.34
CA ALA A 749 -23.02 34.04 -18.18
C ALA A 749 -22.59 35.49 -18.14
N ALA A 750 -21.36 35.74 -17.71
CA ALA A 750 -20.81 37.09 -17.70
C ALA A 750 -21.06 37.64 -19.10
N ALA A 751 -21.92 38.67 -19.18
CA ALA A 751 -22.25 39.29 -20.45
C ALA A 751 -20.93 39.59 -21.15
N GLU A 752 -20.79 39.13 -22.40
CA GLU A 752 -19.63 39.45 -23.22
C GLU A 752 -19.35 40.95 -23.07
N PRO A 753 -18.10 41.36 -22.81
CA PRO A 753 -17.77 42.76 -22.71
C PRO A 753 -18.22 43.42 -24.01
N ASN A 754 -19.23 44.27 -23.88
CA ASN A 754 -19.81 45.06 -24.94
C ASN A 754 -18.66 45.67 -25.74
N THR A 755 -18.45 45.21 -26.97
CA THR A 755 -17.52 45.78 -27.93
C THR A 755 -18.13 47.07 -28.47
N GLY A 756 -18.19 48.09 -27.61
CA GLY A 756 -18.50 49.47 -27.94
C GLY A 756 -17.23 50.24 -28.27
#